data_AF-A0A0P7UFR5-F1
#
_entry.id   AF-A0A0P7UFR5-F1
#
_cell.length_a   1.000
_cell.length_b   1.000
_cell.length_c   1.000
_cell.angle_alpha   90.00
_cell.angle_beta   90.00
_cell.angle_gamma   90.00
#
_symmetry.space_group_name_H-M   'P 1'
#
loop_
_entity.id
_entity.type
_entity.pdbx_description
1 polymer ?
#
loop_
_entity_poly.entity_id
_entity_poly.type
_entity_poly.pdbx_seq_one_letter_code
_entity_poly.pdbx_strand_id
1 'polypeptide(L)'
;WYRGFILKNPNVKGIFPSSYVHLKNAHIKNKGQFETVVPAEDSVITEMTATLRDWGAMWKQLYVKNEGDLFHRLWHVMNEVLDLRRQVLVGHLTQDRMRDVKQHITARLDWGNEQLGLDLVPRKDFSMVDPDEISVTELYKLMEHRHRKKEMPVQPNTHHLFVQVKSLVSSNVGEELEVFFSIYDGRESRPLSERFFVRLNKQGVPKVSEKPERQCTLFVDLGSSDLRKDVYIVVHIIRIGRMGAGEKKNVCNVQYRRPFGCAVISVADLLTADSRDDHLLKVYTCNAENEWFQIHDNIIRKVSSRYNLLGSSAGLAVSLQLLHGDMELIRREYMTLFTRDISISKKLGFSDVIMPGEMRNDLYITLEKGEFEKGGKSVARNVEVTVYVLDVDGHVIKGSVWAGSGEPGTDPFHSFVLYHNNSPRWAEQIKLPLPVDMFRGSHVRFEFRHCSTKEKGEKKLFGFSFIPLMQEDGRTLPDGTHELIVHKCEENASLHDCSRYLKLPFLKASLLANSQTAKSTKESFWITSFLCSTKLTQNGDMLDLLKWRVHPERAGDSLSKLKEIDGSEIVKFLQDTLDTLFGILDENSQRYGLKVFDCLVHIINLLQDSKFQHFKPVMDTYIESHFAGALSYRDLIKVLKWYIDRIVDAEHQQHIQEVLKSRRLFALATGGQNEEEFRCCVRELFMSLRFFLSQESKGTSPIAQTQAVFLKSFPTVYSELLKIFTVREVASFVRDTLGSLAVGMQADCPLEAIKLQCIAKTVESQLYTNPESRSILLPVVLHHLQTHLQEQRDLVMCARVLTSILSLLNKDDMVSASLVDPIPAGRPPGRQSLVPATSWKNSTAL
;
A
#
# COMPACT_ATOMS: atom_id res chain seq x y z
N TRP A 1 -12.19 24.04 -58.26
CA TRP A 1 -12.55 25.12 -57.32
C TRP A 1 -13.74 24.69 -56.49
N TYR A 2 -13.72 24.94 -55.19
CA TYR A 2 -14.87 24.76 -54.29
C TYR A 2 -15.53 26.11 -54.04
N ARG A 3 -16.82 26.12 -53.67
CA ARG A 3 -17.49 27.29 -53.12
C ARG A 3 -17.92 26.95 -51.69
N GLY A 4 -17.61 27.81 -50.74
CA GLY A 4 -17.88 27.54 -49.33
C GLY A 4 -17.57 28.75 -48.45
N PHE A 5 -17.22 28.49 -47.20
CA PHE A 5 -16.82 29.50 -46.23
C PHE A 5 -15.78 28.91 -45.25
N ILE A 6 -15.10 29.78 -44.51
CA ILE A 6 -14.21 29.36 -43.42
C ILE A 6 -15.06 29.13 -42.17
N LEU A 7 -14.90 28.00 -41.48
CA LEU A 7 -15.72 27.65 -40.30
C LEU A 7 -15.74 28.73 -39.21
N LYS A 8 -14.65 29.50 -39.06
CA LYS A 8 -14.57 30.63 -38.10
C LYS A 8 -15.41 31.85 -38.51
N ASN A 9 -15.76 31.98 -39.80
CA ASN A 9 -16.56 33.09 -40.31
C ASN A 9 -17.50 32.61 -41.44
N PRO A 10 -18.61 31.94 -41.09
CA PRO A 10 -19.53 31.35 -42.07
C PRO A 10 -20.23 32.36 -42.99
N ASN A 11 -20.26 33.63 -42.57
CA ASN A 11 -20.94 34.70 -43.29
C ASN A 11 -20.17 35.14 -44.53
N VAL A 12 -18.85 34.88 -44.59
CA VAL A 12 -18.01 35.21 -45.73
C VAL A 12 -17.91 33.98 -46.64
N LYS A 13 -18.74 33.98 -47.69
CA LYS A 13 -18.78 32.91 -48.70
C LYS A 13 -17.91 33.29 -49.90
N GLY A 14 -17.13 32.35 -50.40
CA GLY A 14 -16.20 32.59 -51.51
C GLY A 14 -15.89 31.32 -52.30
N ILE A 15 -15.08 31.49 -53.35
CA ILE A 15 -14.51 30.38 -54.13
C ILE A 15 -13.07 30.09 -53.66
N PHE A 16 -12.73 28.81 -53.56
CA PHE A 16 -11.42 28.32 -53.11
C PHE A 16 -10.81 27.40 -54.16
N PRO A 17 -9.51 27.52 -54.48
CA PRO A 17 -8.87 26.58 -55.38
C PRO A 17 -8.90 25.19 -54.75
N SER A 18 -9.33 24.18 -55.51
CA SER A 18 -9.40 22.80 -54.99
C SER A 18 -8.00 22.23 -54.68
N SER A 19 -6.95 22.78 -55.28
CA SER A 19 -5.55 22.43 -54.98
C SER A 19 -5.07 22.85 -53.58
N TYR A 20 -5.77 23.77 -52.91
CA TYR A 20 -5.41 24.28 -51.58
C TYR A 20 -6.34 23.75 -50.47
N VAL A 21 -7.28 22.86 -50.80
CA VAL A 21 -8.30 22.36 -49.86
C VAL A 21 -8.25 20.83 -49.82
N HIS A 22 -7.92 20.28 -48.65
CA HIS A 22 -7.98 18.84 -48.39
C HIS A 22 -9.35 18.47 -47.81
N LEU A 23 -10.07 17.55 -48.47
CA LEU A 23 -11.37 17.08 -47.99
C LEU A 23 -11.21 16.08 -46.83
N LYS A 24 -12.09 16.18 -45.83
CA LYS A 24 -12.19 15.23 -44.71
C LYS A 24 -13.61 14.69 -44.61
N ASN A 25 -13.76 13.47 -44.11
CA ASN A 25 -15.06 12.84 -43.91
C ASN A 25 -15.83 13.55 -42.78
N ALA A 26 -17.13 13.77 -43.00
CA ALA A 26 -18.03 14.38 -42.04
C ALA A 26 -19.46 13.88 -42.22
N HIS A 27 -20.23 13.87 -41.14
CA HIS A 27 -21.66 13.62 -41.09
C HIS A 27 -22.42 14.94 -41.02
N ILE A 28 -23.55 15.03 -41.72
CA ILE A 28 -24.40 16.23 -41.70
C ILE A 28 -25.63 15.94 -40.85
N LYS A 29 -25.76 16.64 -39.72
CA LYS A 29 -26.99 16.71 -38.91
C LYS A 29 -27.83 17.92 -39.36
N ASN A 30 -29.15 17.84 -39.23
CA ASN A 30 -30.09 18.95 -39.51
C ASN A 30 -30.02 19.52 -40.95
N LYS A 31 -30.19 18.67 -41.97
CA LYS A 31 -30.23 19.09 -43.39
C LYS A 31 -31.27 20.21 -43.60
N GLY A 32 -30.86 21.33 -44.22
CA GLY A 32 -31.70 22.53 -44.34
C GLY A 32 -30.95 23.84 -44.02
N GLN A 33 -31.66 24.85 -43.51
CA GLN A 33 -31.07 26.17 -43.20
C GLN A 33 -30.07 26.16 -42.01
N PHE A 34 -30.09 25.11 -41.18
CA PHE A 34 -29.26 24.96 -39.98
C PHE A 34 -28.36 23.71 -40.06
N GLU A 35 -27.80 23.46 -41.24
CA GLU A 35 -26.89 22.33 -41.47
C GLU A 35 -25.69 22.36 -40.53
N THR A 36 -25.54 21.29 -39.74
CA THR A 36 -24.42 21.12 -38.83
C THR A 36 -23.49 20.03 -39.36
N VAL A 37 -22.26 20.41 -39.69
CA VAL A 37 -21.24 19.50 -40.21
C VAL A 37 -20.42 18.96 -39.02
N VAL A 38 -20.60 17.67 -38.72
CA VAL A 38 -19.88 16.97 -37.65
C VAL A 38 -18.77 16.12 -38.27
N PRO A 39 -17.49 16.33 -37.94
CA PRO A 39 -16.41 15.48 -38.44
C PRO A 39 -16.65 14.00 -38.13
N ALA A 40 -16.27 13.10 -39.03
CA ALA A 40 -16.32 11.65 -38.78
C ALA A 40 -15.18 11.14 -37.87
N GLU A 41 -14.30 12.05 -37.44
CA GLU A 41 -13.27 11.78 -36.43
C GLU A 41 -13.93 11.54 -35.06
N ASP A 42 -13.24 10.81 -34.18
CA ASP A 42 -13.71 10.52 -32.83
C ASP A 42 -14.08 11.82 -32.08
N SER A 43 -15.22 11.83 -31.37
CA SER A 43 -15.73 13.02 -30.68
C SER A 43 -14.68 13.62 -29.73
N VAL A 44 -13.87 12.78 -29.09
CA VAL A 44 -12.81 13.22 -28.18
C VAL A 44 -11.75 14.04 -28.92
N ILE A 45 -11.39 13.68 -30.16
CA ILE A 45 -10.41 14.43 -30.97
C ILE A 45 -10.95 15.81 -31.35
N THR A 46 -12.23 15.87 -31.69
CA THR A 46 -12.89 17.14 -32.03
C THR A 46 -12.97 18.07 -30.82
N GLU A 47 -13.28 17.51 -29.65
CA GLU A 47 -13.30 18.21 -28.37
C GLU A 47 -11.91 18.77 -28.01
N MET A 48 -10.87 17.93 -27.99
CA MET A 48 -9.49 18.37 -27.74
C MET A 48 -9.09 19.56 -28.63
N THR A 49 -9.46 19.49 -29.91
CA THR A 49 -9.10 20.52 -30.88
C THR A 49 -9.83 21.85 -30.61
N ALA A 50 -11.09 21.80 -30.16
CA ALA A 50 -11.84 22.98 -29.76
C ALA A 50 -11.28 23.55 -28.44
N THR A 51 -11.14 22.72 -27.42
CA THR A 51 -10.65 23.12 -26.09
C THR A 51 -9.25 23.74 -26.16
N LEU A 52 -8.31 23.15 -26.92
CA LEU A 52 -6.97 23.73 -27.08
C LEU A 52 -6.97 25.10 -27.78
N ARG A 53 -7.96 25.38 -28.65
CA ARG A 53 -8.09 26.70 -29.27
C ARG A 53 -8.56 27.73 -28.26
N ASP A 54 -9.52 27.37 -27.42
CA ASP A 54 -10.06 28.24 -26.38
C ASP A 54 -9.01 28.50 -25.31
N TRP A 55 -8.35 27.45 -24.82
CA TRP A 55 -7.21 27.55 -23.92
C TRP A 55 -6.07 28.36 -24.53
N GLY A 56 -5.78 28.20 -25.82
CA GLY A 56 -4.74 28.98 -26.50
C GLY A 56 -5.04 30.49 -26.52
N ALA A 57 -6.30 30.90 -26.52
CA ALA A 57 -6.68 32.30 -26.38
C ALA A 57 -6.52 32.77 -24.92
N MET A 58 -6.99 31.98 -23.96
CA MET A 58 -6.90 32.31 -22.52
C MET A 58 -5.46 32.30 -22.00
N TRP A 59 -4.64 31.35 -22.45
CA TRP A 59 -3.23 31.24 -22.11
C TRP A 59 -2.44 32.50 -22.47
N LYS A 60 -2.74 33.11 -23.63
CA LYS A 60 -2.19 34.42 -24.01
C LYS A 60 -2.66 35.53 -23.06
N GLN A 61 -3.90 35.48 -22.58
CA GLN A 61 -4.40 36.43 -21.59
C GLN A 61 -3.73 36.25 -20.22
N LEU A 62 -3.44 35.01 -19.79
CA LEU A 62 -2.73 34.74 -18.54
C LEU A 62 -1.33 35.37 -18.53
N TYR A 63 -0.64 35.33 -19.67
CA TYR A 63 0.63 36.03 -19.85
C TYR A 63 0.47 37.55 -19.67
N VAL A 64 -0.55 38.14 -20.30
CA VAL A 64 -0.83 39.59 -20.19
C VAL A 64 -1.22 39.99 -18.76
N LYS A 65 -1.95 39.12 -18.04
CA LYS A 65 -2.38 39.32 -16.65
C LYS A 65 -1.30 38.98 -15.61
N ASN A 66 -0.12 38.53 -16.05
CA ASN A 66 1.01 38.13 -15.19
C ASN A 66 0.70 36.97 -14.22
N GLU A 67 -0.15 36.02 -14.62
CA GLU A 67 -0.45 34.80 -13.85
C GLU A 67 0.52 33.67 -14.20
N GLY A 68 1.79 33.82 -13.81
CA GLY A 68 2.90 32.95 -14.24
C GLY A 68 2.73 31.47 -13.92
N ASP A 69 2.27 31.13 -12.72
CA ASP A 69 2.12 29.72 -12.29
C ASP A 69 1.06 28.96 -13.09
N LEU A 70 -0.09 29.60 -13.36
CA LEU A 70 -1.15 29.00 -14.16
C LEU A 70 -0.76 28.96 -15.65
N PHE A 71 -0.07 29.99 -16.14
CA PHE A 71 0.47 30.02 -17.49
C PHE A 71 1.40 28.84 -17.80
N HIS A 72 2.35 28.53 -16.91
CA HIS A 72 3.27 27.41 -17.10
C HIS A 72 2.59 26.04 -16.95
N ARG A 73 1.73 25.87 -15.95
CA ARG A 73 0.99 24.61 -15.77
C ARG A 73 0.06 24.31 -16.94
N LEU A 74 -0.68 25.32 -17.42
CA LEU A 74 -1.56 25.16 -18.57
C LEU A 74 -0.77 24.84 -19.85
N TRP A 75 0.40 25.46 -20.04
CA TRP A 75 1.29 25.13 -21.16
C TRP A 75 1.72 23.65 -21.16
N HIS A 76 2.10 23.11 -20.00
CA HIS A 76 2.45 21.68 -19.88
C HIS A 76 1.27 20.78 -20.25
N VAL A 77 0.09 21.06 -19.72
CA VAL A 77 -1.12 20.27 -20.02
C VAL A 77 -1.54 20.41 -21.48
N MET A 78 -1.43 21.60 -22.08
CA MET A 78 -1.69 21.80 -23.51
C MET A 78 -0.78 20.93 -24.39
N ASN A 79 0.51 20.83 -24.06
CA ASN A 79 1.45 19.96 -24.78
C ASN A 79 1.14 18.48 -24.57
N GLU A 80 0.82 18.07 -23.33
CA GLU A 80 0.41 16.70 -23.04
C GLU A 80 -0.84 16.31 -23.85
N VAL A 81 -1.86 17.17 -23.90
CA VAL A 81 -3.06 16.96 -24.72
C VAL A 81 -2.71 16.89 -26.21
N LEU A 82 -1.78 17.70 -26.70
CA LEU A 82 -1.30 17.62 -28.09
C LEU A 82 -0.60 16.28 -28.38
N ASP A 83 0.17 15.75 -27.45
CA ASP A 83 0.85 14.46 -27.58
C ASP A 83 -0.13 13.29 -27.54
N LEU A 84 -1.10 13.33 -26.61
CA LEU A 84 -2.20 12.36 -26.58
C LEU A 84 -3.02 12.38 -27.87
N ARG A 85 -3.25 13.58 -28.44
CA ARG A 85 -3.94 13.72 -29.73
C ARG A 85 -3.18 13.03 -30.85
N ARG A 86 -1.83 13.14 -30.86
CA ARG A 86 -0.99 12.41 -31.82
C ARG A 86 -1.12 10.90 -31.64
N GLN A 87 -1.10 10.41 -30.41
CA GLN A 87 -1.25 8.97 -30.12
C GLN A 87 -2.57 8.40 -30.62
N VAL A 88 -3.68 9.09 -30.38
CA VAL A 88 -5.02 8.66 -30.86
C VAL A 88 -5.08 8.65 -32.39
N LEU A 89 -4.48 9.65 -33.05
CA LEU A 89 -4.48 9.76 -34.51
C LEU A 89 -3.59 8.71 -35.22
N VAL A 90 -2.58 8.17 -34.55
CA VAL A 90 -1.68 7.13 -35.11
C VAL A 90 -2.39 5.77 -35.25
N GLY A 91 -3.51 5.54 -34.54
CA GLY A 91 -4.44 4.45 -34.82
C GLY A 91 -3.99 3.02 -34.47
N HIS A 92 -2.80 2.84 -33.87
CA HIS A 92 -2.26 1.52 -33.49
C HIS A 92 -2.58 1.08 -32.06
N LEU A 93 -3.68 1.55 -31.47
CA LEU A 93 -4.07 1.23 -30.09
C LEU A 93 -5.12 0.13 -30.05
N THR A 94 -4.93 -0.86 -29.16
CA THR A 94 -5.97 -1.82 -28.77
C THR A 94 -7.16 -1.10 -28.13
N GLN A 95 -8.35 -1.72 -28.12
CA GLN A 95 -9.55 -1.10 -27.52
C GLN A 95 -9.36 -0.70 -26.04
N ASP A 96 -8.70 -1.54 -25.23
CA ASP A 96 -8.44 -1.20 -23.82
C ASP A 96 -7.51 0.00 -23.67
N ARG A 97 -6.36 0.00 -24.38
CA ARG A 97 -5.48 1.19 -24.41
C ARG A 97 -6.16 2.44 -24.93
N MET A 98 -7.06 2.32 -25.92
CA MET A 98 -7.83 3.46 -26.42
C MET A 98 -8.78 4.01 -25.35
N ARG A 99 -9.41 3.13 -24.56
CA ARG A 99 -10.26 3.52 -23.42
C ARG A 99 -9.45 4.29 -22.37
N ASP A 100 -8.28 3.79 -21.99
CA ASP A 100 -7.42 4.42 -20.98
C ASP A 100 -6.91 5.78 -21.45
N VAL A 101 -6.51 5.88 -22.73
CA VAL A 101 -6.09 7.16 -23.34
C VAL A 101 -7.25 8.16 -23.38
N LYS A 102 -8.47 7.73 -23.76
CA LYS A 102 -9.67 8.61 -23.73
C LYS A 102 -10.01 9.08 -22.32
N GLN A 103 -9.87 8.21 -21.33
CA GLN A 103 -10.05 8.58 -19.93
C GLN A 103 -9.03 9.62 -19.48
N HIS A 104 -7.77 9.45 -19.85
CA HIS A 104 -6.70 10.40 -19.54
C HIS A 104 -6.92 11.76 -20.22
N ILE A 105 -7.29 11.75 -21.50
CA ILE A 105 -7.62 12.97 -22.25
C ILE A 105 -8.76 13.74 -21.57
N THR A 106 -9.89 13.08 -21.31
CA THR A 106 -11.07 13.74 -20.73
C THR A 106 -10.76 14.32 -19.35
N ALA A 107 -9.98 13.61 -18.52
CA ALA A 107 -9.52 14.13 -17.22
C ALA A 107 -8.65 15.40 -17.36
N ARG A 108 -7.73 15.46 -18.33
CA ARG A 108 -6.91 16.65 -18.58
C ARG A 108 -7.73 17.83 -19.11
N LEU A 109 -8.66 17.58 -20.03
CA LEU A 109 -9.57 18.61 -20.55
C LEU A 109 -10.45 19.21 -19.44
N ASP A 110 -10.98 18.37 -18.56
CA ASP A 110 -11.78 18.86 -17.43
C ASP A 110 -10.94 19.68 -16.45
N TRP A 111 -9.75 19.20 -16.10
CA TRP A 111 -8.83 19.93 -15.22
C TRP A 111 -8.52 21.32 -15.77
N GLY A 112 -8.18 21.42 -17.07
CA GLY A 112 -7.82 22.72 -17.64
C GLY A 112 -9.03 23.66 -17.77
N ASN A 113 -10.23 23.14 -18.07
CA ASN A 113 -11.45 23.95 -18.03
C ASN A 113 -11.73 24.48 -16.61
N GLU A 114 -11.58 23.63 -15.59
CA GLU A 114 -11.75 24.03 -14.19
C GLU A 114 -10.76 25.12 -13.77
N GLN A 115 -9.48 24.96 -14.09
CA GLN A 115 -8.47 25.97 -13.75
C GLN A 115 -8.69 27.31 -14.46
N LEU A 116 -9.33 27.28 -15.63
CA LEU A 116 -9.65 28.46 -16.43
C LEU A 116 -11.03 29.05 -16.12
N GLY A 117 -11.82 28.43 -15.24
CA GLY A 117 -13.19 28.84 -14.93
C GLY A 117 -14.15 28.68 -16.12
N LEU A 118 -13.90 27.70 -16.99
CA LEU A 118 -14.75 27.34 -18.12
C LEU A 118 -15.78 26.28 -17.73
N ASP A 119 -16.84 26.18 -18.54
CA ASP A 119 -17.86 25.15 -18.38
C ASP A 119 -17.27 23.74 -18.56
N LEU A 120 -17.67 22.85 -17.66
CA LEU A 120 -17.30 21.43 -17.73
C LEU A 120 -18.27 20.69 -18.66
N VAL A 121 -17.74 19.76 -19.44
CA VAL A 121 -18.52 19.02 -20.45
C VAL A 121 -19.11 17.73 -19.82
N PRO A 122 -20.45 17.57 -19.80
CA PRO A 122 -21.09 16.32 -19.37
C PRO A 122 -20.79 15.20 -20.37
N ARG A 123 -20.33 14.04 -19.88
CA ARG A 123 -19.93 12.90 -20.75
C ARG A 123 -20.56 11.59 -20.29
N LYS A 124 -20.87 10.73 -21.27
CA LYS A 124 -21.24 9.32 -21.10
C LYS A 124 -20.33 8.50 -22.02
N ASP A 125 -19.65 7.50 -21.46
CA ASP A 125 -18.68 6.66 -22.19
C ASP A 125 -17.63 7.49 -23.00
N PHE A 126 -17.11 8.54 -22.36
CA PHE A 126 -16.13 9.51 -22.91
C PHE A 126 -16.66 10.47 -24.00
N SER A 127 -17.89 10.31 -24.46
CA SER A 127 -18.50 11.22 -25.44
C SER A 127 -19.36 12.29 -24.77
N MET A 128 -19.35 13.50 -25.32
CA MET A 128 -20.23 14.59 -24.90
C MET A 128 -21.69 14.18 -25.04
N VAL A 129 -22.49 14.42 -24.00
CA VAL A 129 -23.92 14.10 -24.00
C VAL A 129 -24.71 15.15 -24.79
N ASP A 130 -25.66 14.71 -25.59
CA ASP A 130 -26.59 15.58 -26.30
C ASP A 130 -27.71 16.05 -25.33
N PRO A 131 -27.90 17.37 -25.10
CA PRO A 131 -28.95 17.89 -24.23
C PRO A 131 -30.36 17.47 -24.65
N ASP A 132 -30.59 17.17 -25.93
CA ASP A 132 -31.90 16.77 -26.44
C ASP A 132 -32.20 15.27 -26.20
N GLU A 133 -31.18 14.46 -25.88
CA GLU A 133 -31.30 13.02 -25.65
C GLU A 133 -31.23 12.62 -24.17
N ILE A 134 -30.91 13.56 -23.26
CA ILE A 134 -30.79 13.30 -21.82
C ILE A 134 -31.85 14.04 -21.00
N SER A 135 -32.39 13.38 -19.97
CA SER A 135 -33.30 14.04 -19.04
C SER A 135 -32.57 15.07 -18.17
N VAL A 136 -33.26 16.16 -17.81
CA VAL A 136 -32.71 17.23 -16.94
C VAL A 136 -32.16 16.67 -15.62
N THR A 137 -32.81 15.64 -15.07
CA THR A 137 -32.43 15.00 -13.82
C THR A 137 -31.21 14.08 -13.96
N GLU A 138 -31.06 13.37 -15.08
CA GLU A 138 -29.85 12.61 -15.38
C GLU A 138 -28.65 13.52 -15.65
N LEU A 139 -28.87 14.63 -16.35
CA LEU A 139 -27.84 15.65 -16.57
C LEU A 139 -27.35 16.24 -15.24
N TYR A 140 -28.27 16.58 -14.33
CA TYR A 140 -27.93 17.03 -12.98
C TYR A 140 -27.12 15.97 -12.21
N LYS A 141 -27.53 14.70 -12.26
CA LYS A 141 -26.79 13.60 -11.61
C LYS A 141 -25.39 13.44 -12.18
N LEU A 142 -25.21 13.51 -13.51
CA LEU A 142 -23.88 13.43 -14.13
C LEU A 142 -22.95 14.52 -13.61
N MET A 143 -23.47 15.73 -13.39
CA MET A 143 -22.72 16.85 -12.84
C MET A 143 -22.50 16.72 -11.32
N GLU A 144 -23.49 16.26 -10.55
CA GLU A 144 -23.40 16.07 -9.08
C GLU A 144 -22.32 15.04 -8.70
N HIS A 145 -22.28 13.89 -9.39
CA HIS A 145 -21.28 12.84 -9.14
C HIS A 145 -19.84 13.33 -9.37
N ARG A 146 -19.66 14.35 -10.20
CA ARG A 146 -18.36 14.93 -10.55
C ARG A 146 -17.89 15.94 -9.51
N HIS A 147 -18.80 16.73 -8.94
CA HIS A 147 -18.48 17.60 -7.79
C HIS A 147 -18.18 16.81 -6.51
N ARG A 148 -18.75 15.59 -6.34
CA ARG A 148 -18.47 14.69 -5.20
C ARG A 148 -17.21 13.83 -5.33
N LYS A 149 -16.59 13.72 -6.52
CA LYS A 149 -15.38 12.89 -6.75
C LYS A 149 -14.11 13.33 -5.99
N LYS A 150 -14.20 14.36 -5.13
CA LYS A 150 -13.16 14.71 -4.14
C LYS A 150 -12.88 13.61 -3.10
N GLU A 151 -13.70 12.56 -3.01
CA GLU A 151 -13.59 11.49 -2.00
C GLU A 151 -13.41 10.07 -2.58
N MET A 152 -12.59 9.88 -3.63
CA MET A 152 -12.11 8.52 -3.93
C MET A 152 -10.89 8.20 -3.04
N PRO A 153 -10.85 7.02 -2.39
CA PRO A 153 -9.67 6.62 -1.64
C PRO A 153 -8.47 6.51 -2.60
N VAL A 154 -7.39 7.21 -2.26
CA VAL A 154 -6.10 7.14 -2.95
C VAL A 154 -5.67 5.68 -2.95
N GLN A 155 -5.55 5.04 -4.13
CA GLN A 155 -4.86 3.76 -4.23
C GLN A 155 -3.43 3.98 -3.74
N PRO A 156 -2.92 3.17 -2.79
CA PRO A 156 -1.54 3.30 -2.36
C PRO A 156 -0.64 2.99 -3.55
N ASN A 157 0.08 3.99 -4.05
CA ASN A 157 1.10 3.79 -5.06
C ASN A 157 2.30 3.10 -4.39
N THR A 158 2.44 1.79 -4.60
CA THR A 158 3.66 1.05 -4.29
C THR A 158 4.70 1.31 -5.37
N HIS A 159 5.93 1.53 -4.94
CA HIS A 159 7.06 1.83 -5.80
C HIS A 159 8.21 0.86 -5.55
N HIS A 160 8.98 0.58 -6.60
CA HIS A 160 10.11 -0.34 -6.54
C HIS A 160 11.29 0.23 -7.32
N LEU A 161 12.50 0.20 -6.75
CA LEU A 161 13.70 0.76 -7.36
C LEU A 161 14.64 -0.36 -7.80
N PHE A 162 14.82 -0.48 -9.12
CA PHE A 162 15.77 -1.42 -9.71
C PHE A 162 17.17 -0.80 -9.79
N VAL A 163 18.17 -1.56 -9.35
CA VAL A 163 19.58 -1.16 -9.39
C VAL A 163 20.41 -2.28 -10.00
N GLN A 164 21.23 -1.97 -11.01
CA GLN A 164 22.28 -2.88 -11.51
C GLN A 164 23.66 -2.24 -11.41
N VAL A 165 24.62 -2.96 -10.83
CA VAL A 165 26.03 -2.58 -10.78
C VAL A 165 26.73 -3.04 -12.05
N LYS A 166 27.46 -2.14 -12.73
CA LYS A 166 28.25 -2.49 -13.91
C LYS A 166 29.72 -2.68 -13.57
N SER A 167 30.36 -1.64 -13.07
CA SER A 167 31.80 -1.67 -12.72
C SER A 167 32.22 -0.40 -11.97
N LEU A 168 33.27 -0.51 -11.16
CA LEU A 168 34.01 0.64 -10.67
C LEU A 168 35.09 1.00 -11.70
N VAL A 169 34.89 2.12 -12.41
CA VAL A 169 35.84 2.63 -13.40
C VAL A 169 36.93 3.39 -12.64
N SER A 170 38.11 2.80 -12.47
CA SER A 170 39.29 3.46 -11.86
C SER A 170 40.57 2.78 -12.30
N SER A 171 41.62 3.55 -12.58
CA SER A 171 42.90 3.05 -13.09
C SER A 171 43.71 2.24 -12.06
N ASN A 172 43.44 2.40 -10.76
CA ASN A 172 44.27 1.85 -9.67
C ASN A 172 43.45 1.20 -8.54
N VAL A 173 42.54 0.27 -8.85
CA VAL A 173 41.79 -0.45 -7.80
C VAL A 173 42.71 -1.40 -7.00
N GLY A 174 43.40 -2.33 -7.69
CA GLY A 174 44.50 -3.15 -7.13
C GLY A 174 44.14 -4.17 -6.03
N GLU A 175 42.98 -4.02 -5.38
CA GLU A 175 42.45 -4.84 -4.28
C GLU A 175 41.02 -5.33 -4.62
N GLU A 176 40.56 -6.41 -3.99
CA GLU A 176 39.14 -6.81 -4.13
C GLU A 176 38.27 -5.83 -3.34
N LEU A 177 37.04 -5.58 -3.82
CA LEU A 177 36.11 -4.63 -3.19
C LEU A 177 34.77 -5.28 -2.85
N GLU A 178 34.18 -4.82 -1.76
CA GLU A 178 32.79 -5.09 -1.40
C GLU A 178 32.00 -3.79 -1.50
N VAL A 179 30.92 -3.81 -2.27
CA VAL A 179 30.09 -2.64 -2.55
C VAL A 179 28.70 -2.88 -1.99
N PHE A 180 28.24 -1.97 -1.15
CA PHE A 180 26.97 -2.05 -0.46
C PHE A 180 26.06 -0.88 -0.81
N PHE A 181 24.87 -1.15 -1.31
CA PHE A 181 23.84 -0.16 -1.63
C PHE A 181 22.74 -0.18 -0.59
N SER A 182 22.21 0.98 -0.22
CA SER A 182 21.02 1.10 0.64
C SER A 182 20.28 2.39 0.33
N ILE A 183 18.95 2.37 0.48
CA ILE A 183 18.12 3.58 0.48
C ILE A 183 18.22 4.22 1.87
N TYR A 184 18.43 5.52 1.92
CA TYR A 184 18.72 6.27 3.13
C TYR A 184 17.86 7.53 3.23
N ASP A 185 17.22 7.75 4.38
CA ASP A 185 16.50 8.98 4.68
C ASP A 185 17.49 9.99 5.30
N GLY A 186 17.79 11.05 4.56
CA GLY A 186 18.69 12.12 5.00
C GLY A 186 18.11 13.06 6.06
N ARG A 187 16.78 13.09 6.24
CA ARG A 187 16.11 13.87 7.29
C ARG A 187 16.18 13.15 8.63
N GLU A 188 15.90 11.85 8.64
CA GLU A 188 15.94 11.02 9.84
C GLU A 188 17.33 10.44 10.13
N SER A 189 18.26 10.57 9.18
CA SER A 189 19.64 10.05 9.25
C SER A 189 19.68 8.54 9.54
N ARG A 190 18.83 7.78 8.82
CA ARG A 190 18.73 6.32 8.97
C ARG A 190 18.48 5.61 7.64
N PRO A 191 18.92 4.35 7.48
CA PRO A 191 18.56 3.54 6.32
C PRO A 191 17.05 3.23 6.31
N LEU A 192 16.46 3.25 5.12
CA LEU A 192 15.07 2.84 4.85
C LEU A 192 14.99 1.42 4.29
N SER A 193 16.10 0.86 3.79
CA SER A 193 16.13 -0.47 3.17
C SER A 193 17.23 -1.35 3.73
N GLU A 194 17.09 -2.65 3.50
CA GLU A 194 18.22 -3.58 3.60
C GLU A 194 19.38 -3.15 2.69
N ARG A 195 20.56 -3.71 2.94
CA ARG A 195 21.73 -3.51 2.08
C ARG A 195 21.73 -4.51 0.94
N PHE A 196 22.04 -4.05 -0.27
CA PHE A 196 22.41 -4.91 -1.40
C PHE A 196 23.93 -4.98 -1.51
N PHE A 197 24.48 -6.19 -1.61
CA PHE A 197 25.90 -6.49 -1.55
C PHE A 197 26.39 -7.12 -2.87
N VAL A 198 27.42 -6.51 -3.46
CA VAL A 198 28.13 -7.02 -4.64
C VAL A 198 29.63 -7.04 -4.39
N ARG A 199 30.31 -8.13 -4.79
CA ARG A 199 31.77 -8.23 -4.75
C ARG A 199 32.42 -7.92 -6.10
N LEU A 200 33.35 -6.97 -6.12
CA LEU A 200 34.15 -6.63 -7.29
C LEU A 200 35.58 -7.20 -7.17
N ASN A 201 36.14 -7.61 -8.30
CA ASN A 201 37.52 -8.07 -8.39
C ASN A 201 38.52 -6.90 -8.42
N LYS A 202 39.81 -7.21 -8.55
CA LYS A 202 40.91 -6.21 -8.56
C LYS A 202 40.88 -5.27 -9.76
N GLN A 203 40.10 -5.58 -10.79
CA GLN A 203 39.87 -4.76 -11.98
C GLN A 203 38.63 -3.88 -11.83
N GLY A 204 37.94 -3.92 -10.69
CA GLY A 204 36.72 -3.14 -10.45
C GLY A 204 35.48 -3.69 -11.16
N VAL A 205 35.52 -4.92 -11.71
CA VAL A 205 34.35 -5.57 -12.33
C VAL A 205 33.78 -6.65 -11.40
N PRO A 206 32.47 -6.95 -11.49
CA PRO A 206 31.84 -7.99 -10.66
C PRO A 206 32.55 -9.33 -10.76
N LYS A 207 32.83 -9.96 -9.60
CA LYS A 207 33.62 -11.21 -9.53
C LYS A 207 32.91 -12.39 -10.20
N VAL A 208 31.59 -12.38 -10.23
CA VAL A 208 30.74 -13.39 -10.91
C VAL A 208 30.15 -12.76 -12.17
N SER A 209 30.98 -12.58 -13.20
CA SER A 209 30.56 -11.96 -14.46
C SER A 209 29.64 -12.87 -15.30
N GLU A 210 29.63 -14.18 -15.04
CA GLU A 210 28.84 -15.18 -15.79
C GLU A 210 27.34 -15.17 -15.41
N LYS A 211 26.98 -14.57 -14.26
CA LYS A 211 25.60 -14.44 -13.78
C LYS A 211 25.26 -12.96 -13.56
N PRO A 212 24.81 -12.24 -14.61
CA PRO A 212 24.52 -10.81 -14.53
C PRO A 212 23.41 -10.49 -13.52
N GLU A 213 22.62 -11.49 -13.12
CA GLU A 213 21.49 -11.35 -12.21
C GLU A 213 21.93 -11.12 -10.76
N ARG A 214 23.13 -11.60 -10.39
CA ARG A 214 23.73 -11.35 -9.06
C ARG A 214 24.24 -9.92 -8.87
N GLN A 215 24.20 -9.12 -9.95
CA GLN A 215 24.67 -7.74 -9.98
C GLN A 215 23.50 -6.75 -9.93
N CYS A 216 22.26 -7.24 -9.87
CA CYS A 216 21.08 -6.40 -9.76
C CYS A 216 20.22 -6.76 -8.56
N THR A 217 19.57 -5.73 -8.03
CA THR A 217 18.56 -5.85 -6.99
C THR A 217 17.33 -5.04 -7.35
N LEU A 218 16.18 -5.49 -6.84
CA LEU A 218 14.98 -4.67 -6.72
C LEU A 218 14.80 -4.28 -5.26
N PHE A 219 14.81 -2.98 -4.97
CA PHE A 219 14.33 -2.45 -3.69
C PHE A 219 12.81 -2.40 -3.74
N VAL A 220 12.15 -3.02 -2.77
CA VAL A 220 10.71 -3.26 -2.82
C VAL A 220 9.94 -2.56 -1.70
N ASP A 221 8.65 -2.36 -1.95
CA ASP A 221 7.66 -1.88 -0.99
C ASP A 221 7.92 -0.45 -0.49
N LEU A 222 8.37 0.41 -1.40
CA LEU A 222 8.60 1.83 -1.12
C LEU A 222 7.27 2.58 -1.27
N GLY A 223 6.85 3.28 -0.21
CA GLY A 223 5.68 4.15 -0.25
C GLY A 223 6.01 5.48 -0.93
N SER A 224 5.00 6.28 -1.28
CA SER A 224 5.23 7.60 -1.87
C SER A 224 5.97 8.57 -0.92
N SER A 225 5.87 8.36 0.40
CA SER A 225 6.67 9.08 1.41
C SER A 225 8.17 8.76 1.35
N ASP A 226 8.54 7.64 0.74
CA ASP A 226 9.90 7.12 0.68
C ASP A 226 10.61 7.53 -0.62
N LEU A 227 9.93 8.29 -1.49
CA LEU A 227 10.47 8.85 -2.74
C LEU A 227 10.63 10.39 -2.68
N ARG A 228 10.75 10.95 -1.48
CA ARG A 228 10.92 12.40 -1.29
C ARG A 228 12.33 12.86 -1.68
N LYS A 229 12.52 14.19 -1.77
CA LYS A 229 13.80 14.83 -2.13
C LYS A 229 14.94 14.60 -1.13
N ASP A 230 14.61 14.22 0.11
CA ASP A 230 15.53 13.91 1.20
C ASP A 230 15.95 12.44 1.23
N VAL A 231 15.52 11.62 0.26
CA VAL A 231 15.88 10.20 0.16
C VAL A 231 16.98 9.99 -0.87
N TYR A 232 17.99 9.21 -0.48
CA TYR A 232 19.20 8.99 -1.26
C TYR A 232 19.52 7.49 -1.39
N ILE A 233 20.12 7.10 -2.50
CA ILE A 233 20.85 5.83 -2.59
C ILE A 233 22.27 6.10 -2.09
N VAL A 234 22.66 5.40 -1.03
CA VAL A 234 24.00 5.47 -0.44
C VAL A 234 24.76 4.21 -0.82
N VAL A 235 26.00 4.39 -1.26
CA VAL A 235 26.90 3.30 -1.66
C VAL A 235 28.16 3.33 -0.83
N HIS A 236 28.37 2.30 -0.01
CA HIS A 236 29.59 2.11 0.76
C HIS A 236 30.52 1.11 0.07
N ILE A 237 31.78 1.50 -0.14
CA ILE A 237 32.79 0.66 -0.76
C ILE A 237 33.85 0.32 0.29
N ILE A 238 34.08 -0.98 0.50
CA ILE A 238 35.04 -1.56 1.42
C ILE A 238 36.11 -2.29 0.60
N ARG A 239 37.38 -2.04 0.87
CA ARG A 239 38.51 -2.74 0.25
C ARG A 239 38.95 -3.94 1.09
N ILE A 240 39.34 -5.02 0.43
CA ILE A 240 39.90 -6.23 1.05
C ILE A 240 41.40 -6.27 0.77
N GLY A 241 42.21 -6.05 1.80
CA GLY A 241 43.65 -5.89 1.64
C GLY A 241 44.47 -6.03 2.91
N ARG A 242 45.74 -5.63 2.86
CA ARG A 242 46.67 -5.63 4.01
C ARG A 242 46.28 -4.55 5.02
N MET A 243 46.74 -4.58 6.27
CA MET A 243 46.39 -3.52 7.24
C MET A 243 47.11 -2.17 6.97
N GLY A 244 48.34 -2.19 6.46
CA GLY A 244 49.13 -0.98 6.13
C GLY A 244 49.04 -0.58 4.65
N ALA A 245 49.25 0.71 4.35
CA ALA A 245 49.40 1.21 2.98
C ALA A 245 50.88 1.12 2.54
N GLY A 246 51.16 0.44 1.42
CA GLY A 246 52.51 0.37 0.85
C GLY A 246 52.60 -0.57 -0.36
N GLU A 247 53.28 -0.12 -1.43
CA GLU A 247 53.41 -0.76 -2.74
C GLU A 247 54.37 -1.97 -2.80
N LYS A 248 54.44 -2.81 -1.76
CA LYS A 248 55.28 -4.02 -1.83
C LYS A 248 54.48 -5.21 -2.41
N LYS A 249 54.85 -5.62 -3.62
CA LYS A 249 54.26 -6.69 -4.47
C LYS A 249 54.31 -8.12 -3.93
N ASN A 250 54.49 -8.35 -2.63
CA ASN A 250 54.44 -9.72 -2.09
C ASN A 250 53.00 -10.09 -1.72
N VAL A 251 52.63 -11.36 -1.80
CA VAL A 251 51.32 -11.85 -1.38
C VAL A 251 51.28 -11.88 0.15
N CYS A 252 50.34 -11.17 0.79
CA CYS A 252 50.08 -11.30 2.22
C CYS A 252 48.96 -12.32 2.41
N ASN A 253 49.17 -13.33 3.26
CA ASN A 253 48.20 -14.39 3.48
C ASN A 253 46.99 -13.93 4.33
N VAL A 254 47.11 -12.81 5.05
CA VAL A 254 46.02 -12.27 5.89
C VAL A 254 45.45 -11.00 5.24
N GLN A 255 44.15 -10.99 4.99
CA GLN A 255 43.40 -9.88 4.42
C GLN A 255 42.40 -9.33 5.44
N TYR A 256 42.16 -8.02 5.38
CA TYR A 256 41.26 -7.28 6.25
C TYR A 256 40.31 -6.42 5.41
N ARG A 257 39.06 -6.33 5.84
CA ARG A 257 38.05 -5.39 5.32
C ARG A 257 38.36 -4.00 5.86
N ARG A 258 38.48 -2.99 5.00
CA ARG A 258 38.76 -1.59 5.40
C ARG A 258 37.92 -0.61 4.58
N PRO A 259 37.57 0.56 5.13
CA PRO A 259 36.95 1.64 4.36
C PRO A 259 37.75 1.98 3.09
N PHE A 260 37.05 2.21 1.98
CA PHE A 260 37.62 2.71 0.73
C PHE A 260 36.99 4.05 0.33
N GLY A 261 35.66 4.07 0.14
CA GLY A 261 34.97 5.28 -0.28
C GLY A 261 33.45 5.15 -0.27
N CYS A 262 32.77 6.29 -0.44
CA CYS A 262 31.32 6.38 -0.44
C CYS A 262 30.82 7.16 -1.67
N ALA A 263 29.69 6.75 -2.23
CA ALA A 263 28.96 7.50 -3.26
C ALA A 263 27.51 7.71 -2.83
N VAL A 264 26.90 8.80 -3.27
CA VAL A 264 25.51 9.14 -2.95
C VAL A 264 24.83 9.72 -4.19
N ILE A 265 23.57 9.34 -4.42
CA ILE A 265 22.70 9.92 -5.45
C ILE A 265 21.29 10.14 -4.88
N SER A 266 20.67 11.27 -5.23
CA SER A 266 19.31 11.63 -4.82
C SER A 266 18.30 10.77 -5.57
N VAL A 267 17.33 10.17 -4.87
CA VAL A 267 16.25 9.42 -5.52
C VAL A 267 15.36 10.35 -6.33
N ALA A 268 15.18 11.61 -5.91
CA ALA A 268 14.38 12.58 -6.64
C ALA A 268 14.97 12.94 -8.01
N ASP A 269 16.28 12.82 -8.19
CA ASP A 269 16.92 13.06 -9.49
C ASP A 269 16.51 11.95 -10.49
N LEU A 270 16.22 10.75 -9.99
CA LEU A 270 15.79 9.58 -10.76
C LEU A 270 14.31 9.63 -11.16
N LEU A 271 13.49 10.43 -10.47
CA LEU A 271 12.06 10.59 -10.76
C LEU A 271 11.78 11.33 -12.08
N THR A 272 12.80 11.83 -12.78
CA THR A 272 12.64 12.60 -14.01
C THR A 272 12.74 11.75 -15.28
N ALA A 273 13.09 10.46 -15.16
CA ALA A 273 13.28 9.56 -16.28
C ALA A 273 12.36 8.33 -16.16
N ASP A 274 11.46 8.16 -17.13
CA ASP A 274 10.60 6.96 -17.26
C ASP A 274 11.38 5.75 -17.82
N SER A 275 12.65 5.94 -18.20
CA SER A 275 13.53 4.92 -18.77
C SER A 275 14.64 4.49 -17.83
N ARG A 276 15.15 3.30 -18.11
CA ARG A 276 16.34 2.77 -17.46
C ARG A 276 17.58 3.54 -17.89
N ASP A 277 18.21 4.24 -16.95
CA ASP A 277 19.29 5.17 -17.22
C ASP A 277 20.61 4.75 -16.56
N ASP A 278 21.70 4.88 -17.30
CA ASP A 278 23.05 4.60 -16.84
C ASP A 278 23.66 5.83 -16.17
N HIS A 279 24.14 5.64 -14.95
CA HIS A 279 24.70 6.69 -14.10
C HIS A 279 26.14 6.35 -13.71
N LEU A 280 27.03 7.36 -13.74
CA LEU A 280 28.38 7.26 -13.21
C LEU A 280 28.45 8.00 -11.86
N LEU A 281 28.40 7.24 -10.76
CA LEU A 281 28.39 7.79 -9.42
C LEU A 281 29.79 8.25 -9.00
N LYS A 282 29.86 9.48 -8.49
CA LYS A 282 31.07 10.08 -7.92
C LYS A 282 31.44 9.41 -6.60
N VAL A 283 32.63 8.81 -6.54
CA VAL A 283 33.13 8.12 -5.34
C VAL A 283 34.06 9.06 -4.56
N TYR A 284 33.71 9.31 -3.30
CA TYR A 284 34.53 10.07 -2.36
C TYR A 284 35.35 9.11 -1.50
N THR A 285 36.67 9.22 -1.58
CA THR A 285 37.61 8.36 -0.85
C THR A 285 37.75 8.79 0.61
N CYS A 286 37.89 7.81 1.49
CA CYS A 286 38.02 8.05 2.93
C CYS A 286 39.49 8.24 3.32
N ASN A 287 39.87 9.49 3.67
CA ASN A 287 41.22 9.79 4.18
C ASN A 287 41.31 9.68 5.70
N ALA A 288 40.19 9.95 6.40
CA ALA A 288 40.08 9.91 7.86
C ALA A 288 39.08 8.82 8.26
N GLU A 289 39.57 7.60 8.47
CA GLU A 289 38.73 6.43 8.76
C GLU A 289 37.86 6.59 10.03
N ASN A 290 38.23 7.49 10.94
CA ASN A 290 37.47 7.77 12.17
C ASN A 290 36.10 8.42 11.92
N GLU A 291 35.92 9.13 10.79
CA GLU A 291 34.63 9.75 10.41
C GLU A 291 33.83 8.87 9.43
N TRP A 292 34.27 7.63 9.15
CA TRP A 292 33.65 6.75 8.17
C TRP A 292 32.14 6.57 8.38
N PHE A 293 31.70 6.39 9.62
CA PHE A 293 30.29 6.19 9.98
C PHE A 293 29.36 7.36 9.61
N GLN A 294 29.91 8.54 9.26
CA GLN A 294 29.17 9.76 8.89
C GLN A 294 29.49 10.24 7.47
N ILE A 295 30.26 9.48 6.68
CA ILE A 295 30.72 9.93 5.37
C ILE A 295 29.56 10.25 4.41
N HIS A 296 28.52 9.41 4.39
CA HIS A 296 27.35 9.60 3.54
C HIS A 296 26.57 10.86 3.93
N ASP A 297 26.34 11.09 5.22
CA ASP A 297 25.67 12.31 5.71
C ASP A 297 26.45 13.57 5.34
N ASN A 298 27.78 13.54 5.47
CA ASN A 298 28.63 14.67 5.10
C ASN A 298 28.56 14.97 3.59
N ILE A 299 28.49 13.93 2.74
CA ILE A 299 28.30 14.08 1.29
C ILE A 299 26.92 14.67 0.98
N ILE A 300 25.86 14.13 1.60
CA ILE A 300 24.47 14.61 1.44
C ILE A 300 24.36 16.09 1.81
N ARG A 301 24.94 16.49 2.94
CA ARG A 301 24.94 17.88 3.44
C ARG A 301 25.92 18.80 2.70
N LYS A 302 26.58 18.30 1.64
CA LYS A 302 27.57 19.03 0.82
C LYS A 302 28.77 19.57 1.62
N VAL A 303 29.13 18.90 2.72
CA VAL A 303 30.34 19.18 3.53
C VAL A 303 31.53 18.38 2.99
N SER A 304 31.59 18.19 1.67
CA SER A 304 32.48 17.21 1.02
C SER A 304 33.91 17.71 0.78
N SER A 305 34.24 18.95 1.15
CA SER A 305 35.59 19.53 0.97
C SER A 305 36.68 18.80 1.76
N ARG A 306 36.30 17.99 2.75
CA ARG A 306 37.21 17.15 3.56
C ARG A 306 37.54 15.80 2.93
N TYR A 307 36.88 15.42 1.83
CA TYR A 307 37.06 14.12 1.18
C TYR A 307 37.62 14.29 -0.22
N ASN A 308 38.54 13.41 -0.61
CA ASN A 308 39.11 13.41 -1.95
C ASN A 308 38.18 12.68 -2.91
N LEU A 309 37.84 13.32 -4.02
CA LEU A 309 37.11 12.66 -5.10
C LEU A 309 38.05 11.72 -5.86
N LEU A 310 37.59 10.49 -6.13
CA LEU A 310 38.24 9.62 -7.11
C LEU A 310 38.24 10.35 -8.45
N GLY A 311 39.38 10.46 -9.16
CA GLY A 311 39.63 11.44 -10.23
C GLY A 311 38.51 11.68 -11.25
N SER A 312 38.55 12.78 -12.01
CA SER A 312 37.41 13.34 -12.78
C SER A 312 36.63 12.37 -13.69
N SER A 313 37.24 11.29 -14.17
CA SER A 313 36.64 10.26 -15.03
C SER A 313 36.42 8.90 -14.33
N ALA A 314 36.73 8.80 -13.03
CA ALA A 314 36.61 7.60 -12.23
C ALA A 314 35.35 7.63 -11.35
N GLY A 315 34.63 6.51 -11.31
CA GLY A 315 33.36 6.43 -10.60
C GLY A 315 32.74 5.05 -10.67
N LEU A 316 31.65 4.86 -9.94
CA LEU A 316 30.90 3.61 -9.94
C LEU A 316 29.78 3.68 -10.99
N ALA A 317 29.91 2.88 -12.04
CA ALA A 317 28.90 2.78 -13.08
C ALA A 317 27.74 1.88 -12.63
N VAL A 318 26.53 2.44 -12.63
CA VAL A 318 25.29 1.77 -12.23
C VAL A 318 24.17 2.06 -13.23
N SER A 319 23.15 1.22 -13.24
CA SER A 319 21.93 1.42 -14.02
C SER A 319 20.75 1.44 -13.06
N LEU A 320 19.89 2.45 -13.16
CA LEU A 320 18.81 2.71 -12.22
C LEU A 320 17.48 2.81 -12.97
N GLN A 321 16.40 2.28 -12.40
CA GLN A 321 15.06 2.39 -12.97
C GLN A 321 14.02 2.35 -11.83
N LEU A 322 13.05 3.27 -11.85
CA LEU A 322 11.92 3.24 -10.94
C LEU A 322 10.73 2.52 -11.61
N LEU A 323 10.10 1.62 -10.86
CA LEU A 323 8.94 0.83 -11.27
C LEU A 323 7.76 1.15 -10.35
N HIS A 324 6.56 1.19 -10.93
CA HIS A 324 5.33 1.57 -10.23
C HIS A 324 4.31 0.43 -10.29
N GLY A 325 3.55 0.25 -9.21
CA GLY A 325 2.46 -0.71 -9.14
C GLY A 325 2.77 -1.90 -8.25
N ASP A 326 1.84 -2.86 -8.22
CA ASP A 326 1.94 -4.06 -7.40
C ASP A 326 3.01 -5.03 -7.92
N MET A 327 3.63 -5.79 -7.01
CA MET A 327 4.69 -6.74 -7.31
C MET A 327 4.23 -7.83 -8.28
N GLU A 328 2.97 -8.30 -8.20
CA GLU A 328 2.47 -9.31 -9.14
C GLU A 328 2.33 -8.76 -10.55
N LEU A 329 1.87 -7.50 -10.68
CA LEU A 329 1.77 -6.82 -11.97
C LEU A 329 3.17 -6.59 -12.55
N ILE A 330 4.12 -6.10 -11.76
CA ILE A 330 5.50 -5.87 -12.18
C ILE A 330 6.17 -7.18 -12.61
N ARG A 331 5.92 -8.30 -11.91
CA ARG A 331 6.40 -9.62 -12.33
C ARG A 331 5.84 -10.04 -13.69
N ARG A 332 4.58 -9.70 -14.00
CA ARG A 332 3.95 -10.00 -15.30
C ARG A 332 4.44 -9.08 -16.42
N GLU A 333 4.59 -7.79 -16.15
CA GLU A 333 5.03 -6.81 -17.15
C GLU A 333 6.54 -6.95 -17.46
N TYR A 334 7.34 -7.27 -16.45
CA TYR A 334 8.79 -7.40 -16.54
C TYR A 334 9.28 -8.84 -16.34
N MET A 335 8.56 -9.83 -16.88
CA MET A 335 8.87 -11.26 -16.71
C MET A 335 10.34 -11.61 -16.95
N THR A 336 10.99 -10.98 -17.92
CA THR A 336 12.41 -11.22 -18.26
C THR A 336 13.39 -10.80 -17.18
N LEU A 337 13.02 -9.86 -16.29
CA LEU A 337 13.81 -9.50 -15.11
C LEU A 337 13.67 -10.57 -14.03
N PHE A 338 12.50 -11.16 -13.84
CA PHE A 338 12.23 -12.10 -12.74
C PHE A 338 12.55 -13.56 -13.06
N THR A 339 12.61 -13.97 -14.33
CA THR A 339 13.09 -15.30 -14.75
C THR A 339 14.58 -15.54 -14.45
N ARG A 340 15.25 -14.51 -13.95
CA ARG A 340 16.69 -14.39 -13.78
C ARG A 340 17.16 -14.52 -12.32
N ASP A 341 16.28 -14.81 -11.35
CA ASP A 341 16.65 -14.85 -9.91
C ASP A 341 17.35 -13.57 -9.43
N ILE A 342 16.74 -12.42 -9.69
CA ILE A 342 17.23 -11.13 -9.18
C ILE A 342 17.17 -11.08 -7.66
N SER A 343 18.10 -10.37 -7.01
CA SER A 343 18.03 -10.20 -5.57
C SER A 343 16.92 -9.21 -5.18
N ILE A 344 16.23 -9.49 -4.09
CA ILE A 344 15.21 -8.60 -3.53
C ILE A 344 15.77 -7.98 -2.26
N SER A 345 15.75 -6.64 -2.19
CA SER A 345 16.15 -5.87 -1.02
C SER A 345 14.90 -5.23 -0.41
N LYS A 346 14.49 -5.70 0.76
CA LYS A 346 13.25 -5.24 1.40
C LYS A 346 13.42 -3.87 2.07
N LYS A 347 12.32 -3.14 2.22
CA LYS A 347 12.22 -2.01 3.15
C LYS A 347 12.52 -2.49 4.59
N LEU A 348 13.23 -1.67 5.37
CA LEU A 348 13.38 -1.89 6.82
C LEU A 348 12.08 -1.51 7.50
N GLY A 349 11.56 -2.41 8.32
CA GLY A 349 10.18 -2.33 8.81
C GLY A 349 9.21 -2.91 7.78
N PHE A 350 7.93 -2.65 7.97
CA PHE A 350 6.88 -3.15 7.09
C PHE A 350 6.53 -2.15 5.99
N SER A 351 5.98 -2.68 4.90
CA SER A 351 5.18 -1.93 3.94
C SER A 351 4.00 -1.26 4.63
N ASP A 352 3.38 -0.28 3.95
CA ASP A 352 2.17 0.38 4.48
C ASP A 352 1.00 -0.60 4.67
N VAL A 353 1.06 -1.77 4.02
CA VAL A 353 0.08 -2.86 4.10
C VAL A 353 0.80 -4.20 4.21
N ILE A 354 0.45 -4.98 5.23
CA ILE A 354 0.91 -6.37 5.40
C ILE A 354 -0.28 -7.27 5.05
N MET A 355 -0.16 -8.05 3.97
CA MET A 355 -1.25 -8.92 3.55
C MET A 355 -1.33 -10.18 4.43
N PRO A 356 -2.53 -10.74 4.67
CA PRO A 356 -2.66 -11.98 5.44
C PRO A 356 -1.88 -13.12 4.79
N GLY A 357 -1.23 -13.95 5.60
CA GLY A 357 -0.34 -15.03 5.14
C GLY A 357 1.11 -14.62 4.83
N GLU A 358 1.43 -13.31 4.80
CA GLU A 358 2.82 -12.87 4.62
C GLU A 358 3.65 -13.15 5.89
N MET A 359 4.63 -14.05 5.76
CA MET A 359 5.56 -14.37 6.84
C MET A 359 6.88 -13.62 6.67
N ARG A 360 7.24 -12.86 7.70
CA ARG A 360 8.55 -12.20 7.80
C ARG A 360 9.10 -12.40 9.20
N ASN A 361 10.38 -12.72 9.31
CA ASN A 361 11.09 -12.84 10.58
C ASN A 361 12.57 -12.48 10.40
N ASP A 362 12.83 -11.20 10.19
CA ASP A 362 14.18 -10.68 9.96
C ASP A 362 14.63 -9.90 11.20
N LEU A 363 15.73 -10.33 11.84
CA LEU A 363 16.40 -9.57 12.89
C LEU A 363 17.61 -8.86 12.31
N TYR A 364 17.66 -7.53 12.43
CA TYR A 364 18.81 -6.73 12.03
C TYR A 364 19.63 -6.38 13.26
N ILE A 365 20.96 -6.52 13.13
CA ILE A 365 21.92 -6.08 14.14
C ILE A 365 22.90 -5.11 13.48
N THR A 366 23.02 -3.90 14.03
CA THR A 366 24.02 -2.92 13.63
C THR A 366 25.15 -2.93 14.65
N LEU A 367 26.39 -3.14 14.19
CA LEU A 367 27.59 -2.95 15.01
C LEU A 367 27.86 -1.45 15.09
N GLU A 368 27.52 -0.79 16.20
CA GLU A 368 27.56 0.67 16.31
C GLU A 368 28.98 1.17 16.60
N LYS A 369 29.44 0.91 17.82
CA LYS A 369 30.75 1.35 18.30
C LYS A 369 31.29 0.45 19.40
N GLY A 370 32.59 0.52 19.65
CA GLY A 370 33.24 -0.12 20.80
C GLY A 370 34.16 0.84 21.50
N GLU A 371 34.48 0.58 22.77
CA GLU A 371 35.46 1.32 23.57
C GLU A 371 36.39 0.31 24.25
N PHE A 372 37.65 0.29 23.83
CA PHE A 372 38.64 -0.70 24.25
C PHE A 372 39.89 -0.07 24.86
N GLU A 373 40.49 -0.76 25.82
CA GLU A 373 41.75 -0.36 26.42
C GLU A 373 42.93 -0.66 25.47
N LYS A 374 43.99 0.17 25.54
CA LYS A 374 45.24 -0.11 24.80
C LYS A 374 45.91 -1.42 25.26
N GLY A 375 45.59 -1.88 26.47
CA GLY A 375 46.11 -3.12 27.05
C GLY A 375 47.63 -3.15 27.10
N GLY A 376 48.23 -2.11 27.68
CA GLY A 376 49.68 -1.98 27.88
C GLY A 376 50.50 -1.57 26.66
N LYS A 377 49.88 -1.37 25.48
CA LYS A 377 50.57 -0.91 24.25
C LYS A 377 50.63 0.63 24.15
N SER A 378 51.65 1.15 23.47
CA SER A 378 51.80 2.58 23.17
C SER A 378 50.76 3.09 22.16
N VAL A 379 50.42 2.26 21.17
CA VAL A 379 49.44 2.55 20.10
C VAL A 379 48.12 1.83 20.34
N ALA A 380 47.04 2.41 19.79
CA ALA A 380 45.71 1.81 19.82
C ALA A 380 45.64 0.49 19.04
N ARG A 381 44.69 -0.38 19.42
CA ARG A 381 44.42 -1.67 18.79
C ARG A 381 43.71 -1.45 17.45
N ASN A 382 44.01 -2.29 16.47
CA ASN A 382 43.16 -2.49 15.30
C ASN A 382 42.16 -3.59 15.67
N VAL A 383 40.87 -3.26 15.79
CA VAL A 383 39.85 -4.17 16.33
C VAL A 383 38.98 -4.70 15.19
N GLU A 384 38.87 -6.02 15.11
CA GLU A 384 37.90 -6.74 14.28
C GLU A 384 36.88 -7.43 15.18
N VAL A 385 35.60 -7.29 14.85
CA VAL A 385 34.51 -8.02 15.49
C VAL A 385 34.17 -9.23 14.63
N THR A 386 34.22 -10.42 15.21
CA THR A 386 33.70 -11.64 14.59
C THR A 386 32.34 -11.96 15.20
N VAL A 387 31.32 -12.12 14.36
CA VAL A 387 29.94 -12.37 14.80
C VAL A 387 29.57 -13.82 14.51
N TYR A 388 29.10 -14.51 15.55
CA TYR A 388 28.57 -15.87 15.49
C TYR A 388 27.12 -15.86 15.97
N VAL A 389 26.25 -16.58 15.26
CA VAL A 389 24.93 -16.96 15.78
C VAL A 389 25.00 -18.42 16.20
N LEU A 390 24.66 -18.68 17.45
CA LEU A 390 24.80 -19.98 18.09
C LEU A 390 23.42 -20.47 18.51
N ASP A 391 23.18 -21.77 18.34
CA ASP A 391 21.98 -22.44 18.84
C ASP A 391 22.06 -22.75 20.34
N VAL A 392 21.03 -23.41 20.86
CA VAL A 392 20.92 -23.80 22.28
C VAL A 392 22.06 -24.74 22.74
N ASP A 393 22.63 -25.51 21.81
CA ASP A 393 23.73 -26.45 22.08
C ASP A 393 25.11 -25.78 21.90
N GLY A 394 25.14 -24.54 21.40
CA GLY A 394 26.36 -23.79 21.14
C GLY A 394 27.00 -24.07 19.78
N HIS A 395 26.26 -24.65 18.83
CA HIS A 395 26.72 -24.83 17.46
C HIS A 395 26.44 -23.59 16.61
N VAL A 396 27.34 -23.29 15.66
CA VAL A 396 27.15 -22.17 14.73
C VAL A 396 26.05 -22.51 13.74
N ILE A 397 25.01 -21.69 13.70
CA ILE A 397 23.91 -21.82 12.75
C ILE A 397 24.43 -21.38 11.37
N LYS A 398 24.44 -22.29 10.40
CA LYS A 398 24.90 -22.00 9.03
C LYS A 398 23.88 -21.15 8.26
N GLY A 399 24.36 -20.28 7.40
CA GLY A 399 23.59 -19.32 6.60
C GLY A 399 22.89 -18.25 7.44
N SER A 400 23.32 -18.01 8.68
CA SER A 400 22.57 -17.20 9.65
C SER A 400 22.97 -15.73 9.68
N VAL A 401 24.09 -15.34 9.05
CA VAL A 401 24.53 -13.94 9.02
C VAL A 401 24.69 -13.43 7.59
N TRP A 402 23.88 -12.45 7.23
CA TRP A 402 23.85 -11.85 5.88
C TRP A 402 24.28 -10.38 5.96
N ALA A 403 25.33 -10.01 5.22
CA ALA A 403 25.80 -8.62 5.14
C ALA A 403 24.95 -7.74 4.19
N GLY A 404 24.15 -8.38 3.34
CA GLY A 404 23.24 -7.77 2.39
C GLY A 404 22.62 -8.82 1.46
N SER A 405 21.67 -8.42 0.64
CA SER A 405 21.12 -9.24 -0.45
C SER A 405 22.14 -9.36 -1.60
N GLY A 406 22.06 -10.39 -2.46
CA GLY A 406 22.91 -10.55 -3.67
C GLY A 406 24.10 -11.53 -3.53
N GLU A 407 24.73 -11.55 -2.35
CA GLU A 407 25.73 -12.55 -1.98
C GLU A 407 25.19 -13.45 -0.85
N PRO A 408 25.58 -14.74 -0.81
CA PRO A 408 25.15 -15.64 0.26
C PRO A 408 25.72 -15.19 1.62
N GLY A 409 25.03 -15.59 2.70
CA GLY A 409 25.48 -15.34 4.07
C GLY A 409 26.88 -15.90 4.35
N THR A 410 27.58 -15.27 5.29
CA THR A 410 28.93 -15.65 5.71
C THR A 410 28.93 -15.99 7.19
N ASP A 411 29.27 -17.24 7.53
CA ASP A 411 29.41 -17.68 8.92
C ASP A 411 30.85 -18.13 9.20
N PRO A 412 31.59 -17.44 10.10
CA PRO A 412 31.21 -16.20 10.79
C PRO A 412 31.31 -14.95 9.91
N PHE A 413 30.63 -13.89 10.35
CA PHE A 413 30.79 -12.56 9.76
C PHE A 413 31.96 -11.82 10.43
N HIS A 414 32.73 -11.07 9.65
CA HIS A 414 33.86 -10.26 10.12
C HIS A 414 33.62 -8.79 9.81
N SER A 415 33.67 -7.91 10.82
CA SER A 415 33.57 -6.47 10.60
C SER A 415 34.77 -5.92 9.82
N PHE A 416 34.64 -4.72 9.26
CA PHE A 416 35.83 -3.99 8.84
C PHE A 416 36.66 -3.48 10.03
N VAL A 417 37.91 -3.14 9.76
CA VAL A 417 38.90 -2.73 10.76
C VAL A 417 39.33 -1.28 10.51
N LEU A 418 39.24 -0.46 11.56
CA LEU A 418 39.74 0.92 11.56
C LEU A 418 41.18 0.95 12.10
N TYR A 419 42.06 1.64 11.38
CA TYR A 419 43.49 1.67 11.72
C TYR A 419 43.76 2.45 13.01
N HIS A 420 44.43 1.82 13.98
CA HIS A 420 44.80 2.36 15.30
C HIS A 420 43.67 3.14 15.98
N ASN A 421 42.48 2.54 16.06
CA ASN A 421 41.32 3.13 16.71
C ASN A 421 40.80 2.25 17.86
N ASN A 422 40.93 2.74 19.09
CA ASN A 422 40.44 2.09 20.31
C ASN A 422 38.94 2.34 20.57
N SER A 423 38.36 3.31 19.89
CA SER A 423 36.93 3.65 19.95
C SER A 423 36.30 3.54 18.55
N PRO A 424 36.39 2.36 17.89
CA PRO A 424 35.92 2.21 16.52
C PRO A 424 34.41 2.43 16.45
N ARG A 425 33.95 3.10 15.39
CA ARG A 425 32.53 3.22 15.02
C ARG A 425 32.33 2.53 13.69
N TRP A 426 31.68 1.38 13.69
CA TRP A 426 31.50 0.59 12.47
C TRP A 426 30.27 1.02 11.69
N ALA A 427 29.14 1.26 12.38
CA ALA A 427 27.83 1.46 11.77
C ALA A 427 27.52 0.40 10.68
N GLU A 428 27.92 -0.85 10.94
CA GLU A 428 27.80 -1.94 9.98
C GLU A 428 26.59 -2.81 10.34
N GLN A 429 25.55 -2.75 9.50
CA GLN A 429 24.33 -3.54 9.67
C GLN A 429 24.47 -4.93 9.01
N ILE A 430 24.03 -5.95 9.74
CA ILE A 430 23.86 -7.34 9.30
C ILE A 430 22.43 -7.79 9.53
N LYS A 431 21.95 -8.74 8.72
CA LYS A 431 20.65 -9.41 8.86
C LYS A 431 20.85 -10.84 9.35
N LEU A 432 20.01 -11.25 10.30
CA LEU A 432 19.93 -12.60 10.84
C LEU A 432 18.58 -13.24 10.42
N PRO A 433 18.52 -13.93 9.26
CA PRO A 433 17.29 -14.56 8.79
C PRO A 433 17.07 -15.91 9.49
N LEU A 434 16.69 -15.85 10.76
CA LEU A 434 16.50 -17.04 11.59
C LEU A 434 15.04 -17.51 11.56
N PRO A 435 14.78 -18.83 11.45
CA PRO A 435 13.45 -19.38 11.68
C PRO A 435 12.93 -19.05 13.08
N VAL A 436 11.61 -18.87 13.21
CA VAL A 436 10.95 -18.44 14.46
C VAL A 436 11.21 -19.41 15.61
N ASP A 437 11.19 -20.71 15.31
CA ASP A 437 11.46 -21.81 16.23
C ASP A 437 12.89 -21.83 16.77
N MET A 438 13.85 -21.29 16.01
CA MET A 438 15.26 -21.21 16.41
C MET A 438 15.58 -20.01 17.31
N PHE A 439 14.67 -19.05 17.52
CA PHE A 439 14.95 -17.90 18.38
C PHE A 439 15.14 -18.31 19.85
N ARG A 440 14.43 -19.34 20.30
CA ARG A 440 14.49 -19.80 21.70
C ARG A 440 15.81 -20.52 21.97
N GLY A 441 16.55 -20.02 22.95
CA GLY A 441 17.83 -20.61 23.37
C GLY A 441 19.03 -20.19 22.52
N SER A 442 18.81 -19.58 21.35
CA SER A 442 19.88 -19.05 20.51
C SER A 442 20.37 -17.68 21.00
N HIS A 443 21.64 -17.39 20.71
CA HIS A 443 22.29 -16.13 21.08
C HIS A 443 23.31 -15.71 20.04
N VAL A 444 23.62 -14.41 20.03
CA VAL A 444 24.68 -13.85 19.19
C VAL A 444 25.91 -13.62 20.04
N ARG A 445 27.07 -14.13 19.58
CA ARG A 445 28.37 -13.92 20.22
C ARG A 445 29.26 -13.05 19.34
N PHE A 446 29.83 -12.03 19.96
CA PHE A 446 30.77 -11.08 19.37
C PHE A 446 32.16 -11.34 19.94
N GLU A 447 33.13 -11.66 19.10
CA GLU A 447 34.51 -11.90 19.50
C GLU A 447 35.41 -10.77 19.00
N PHE A 448 36.18 -10.17 19.90
CA PHE A 448 37.05 -9.03 19.59
C PHE A 448 38.49 -9.51 19.39
N ARG A 449 38.99 -9.33 18.16
CA ARG A 449 40.34 -9.72 17.78
C ARG A 449 41.19 -8.50 17.44
N HIS A 450 42.46 -8.54 17.86
CA HIS A 450 43.44 -7.55 17.46
C HIS A 450 44.12 -7.98 16.16
N CYS A 451 44.01 -7.12 15.14
CA CYS A 451 44.61 -7.32 13.83
C CYS A 451 46.02 -6.69 13.78
N SER A 452 47.06 -7.53 13.66
CA SER A 452 48.44 -7.07 13.61
C SER A 452 48.77 -6.40 12.27
N THR A 453 49.65 -5.39 12.32
CA THR A 453 50.23 -4.76 11.12
C THR A 453 51.42 -5.54 10.55
N LYS A 454 51.92 -6.57 11.27
CA LYS A 454 53.02 -7.44 10.82
C LYS A 454 52.50 -8.46 9.79
N GLU A 455 53.28 -8.73 8.74
CA GLU A 455 52.89 -9.62 7.62
C GLU A 455 52.58 -11.08 8.01
N LYS A 456 53.14 -11.59 9.12
CA LYS A 456 52.85 -12.92 9.70
C LYS A 456 52.02 -12.86 10.99
N GLY A 457 51.42 -11.72 11.30
CA GLY A 457 50.72 -11.54 12.56
C GLY A 457 49.38 -12.27 12.58
N GLU A 458 49.19 -13.14 13.56
CA GLU A 458 47.90 -13.79 13.83
C GLU A 458 46.90 -12.80 14.43
N LYS A 459 45.60 -13.06 14.20
CA LYS A 459 44.50 -12.33 14.86
C LYS A 459 44.39 -12.83 16.29
N LYS A 460 44.77 -12.00 17.27
CA LYS A 460 44.74 -12.39 18.70
C LYS A 460 43.39 -12.01 19.34
N LEU A 461 42.66 -13.01 19.84
CA LEU A 461 41.46 -12.80 20.67
C LEU A 461 41.87 -12.10 21.97
N PHE A 462 41.07 -11.12 22.40
CA PHE A 462 41.30 -10.44 23.68
C PHE A 462 40.03 -10.26 24.52
N GLY A 463 38.86 -10.44 23.93
CA GLY A 463 37.60 -10.39 24.65
C GLY A 463 36.42 -10.80 23.80
N PHE A 464 35.26 -10.91 24.44
CA PHE A 464 34.00 -11.24 23.80
C PHE A 464 32.82 -10.59 24.51
N SER A 465 31.70 -10.51 23.80
CA SER A 465 30.38 -10.15 24.31
C SER A 465 29.36 -11.12 23.74
N PHE A 466 28.20 -11.23 24.34
CA PHE A 466 27.10 -12.03 23.78
C PHE A 466 25.76 -11.40 24.14
N ILE A 467 24.70 -11.77 23.43
CA ILE A 467 23.33 -11.38 23.74
C ILE A 467 22.35 -12.49 23.33
N PRO A 468 21.50 -12.98 24.26
CA PRO A 468 20.42 -13.91 23.92
C PRO A 468 19.38 -13.27 22.99
N LEU A 469 18.83 -14.06 22.06
CA LEU A 469 17.81 -13.58 21.12
C LEU A 469 16.40 -13.54 21.71
N MET A 470 16.15 -14.33 22.76
CA MET A 470 14.87 -14.42 23.45
C MET A 470 15.08 -14.65 24.94
N GLN A 471 14.24 -13.99 25.75
CA GLN A 471 14.19 -14.12 27.19
C GLN A 471 13.41 -15.39 27.61
N GLU A 472 13.51 -15.76 28.89
CA GLU A 472 12.83 -16.95 29.42
C GLU A 472 11.29 -16.84 29.39
N ASP A 473 10.76 -15.62 29.54
CA ASP A 473 9.32 -15.32 29.41
C ASP A 473 8.82 -15.38 27.95
N GLY A 474 9.73 -15.55 26.99
CA GLY A 474 9.44 -15.64 25.58
C GLY A 474 9.41 -14.31 24.84
N ARG A 475 9.74 -13.19 25.48
CA ARG A 475 9.95 -11.90 24.80
C ARG A 475 11.26 -11.94 24.03
N THR A 476 11.26 -11.46 22.80
CA THR A 476 12.47 -11.35 22.00
C THR A 476 13.37 -10.21 22.49
N LEU A 477 14.63 -10.22 22.04
CA LEU A 477 15.56 -9.10 22.19
C LEU A 477 14.86 -7.78 21.83
N PRO A 478 14.71 -6.81 22.76
CA PRO A 478 14.02 -5.55 22.48
C PRO A 478 14.77 -4.70 21.46
N ASP A 479 14.04 -3.96 20.64
CA ASP A 479 14.60 -3.04 19.66
C ASP A 479 15.28 -1.84 20.32
N GLY A 480 16.36 -1.37 19.70
CA GLY A 480 17.14 -0.24 20.17
C GLY A 480 18.59 -0.58 20.44
N THR A 481 19.30 0.36 21.07
CA THR A 481 20.73 0.28 21.33
C THR A 481 21.03 -0.42 22.66
N HIS A 482 21.89 -1.43 22.61
CA HIS A 482 22.31 -2.26 23.75
C HIS A 482 23.78 -2.02 24.07
N GLU A 483 24.08 -1.68 25.32
CA GLU A 483 25.46 -1.59 25.82
C GLU A 483 25.88 -2.93 26.45
N LEU A 484 26.72 -3.66 25.72
CA LEU A 484 27.24 -4.96 26.09
C LEU A 484 28.54 -4.86 26.90
N ILE A 485 28.66 -5.77 27.86
CA ILE A 485 29.87 -5.97 28.66
C ILE A 485 30.91 -6.70 27.81
N VAL A 486 32.13 -6.19 27.78
CA VAL A 486 33.27 -6.84 27.15
C VAL A 486 33.99 -7.69 28.19
N HIS A 487 33.84 -9.01 28.08
CA HIS A 487 34.52 -9.99 28.93
C HIS A 487 35.91 -10.27 28.37
N LYS A 488 36.95 -10.14 29.19
CA LYS A 488 38.34 -10.43 28.77
C LYS A 488 38.50 -11.94 28.55
N CYS A 489 39.13 -12.31 27.44
CA CYS A 489 39.34 -13.70 27.06
C CYS A 489 40.67 -13.85 26.31
N GLU A 490 41.55 -14.70 26.84
CA GLU A 490 42.90 -14.91 26.27
C GLU A 490 42.99 -16.18 25.41
N GLU A 491 42.12 -17.17 25.64
CA GLU A 491 42.15 -18.47 24.94
C GLU A 491 40.79 -18.83 24.33
N ASN A 492 40.78 -19.18 23.03
CA ASN A 492 39.57 -19.59 22.30
C ASN A 492 38.86 -20.80 22.97
N ALA A 493 39.62 -21.70 23.62
CA ALA A 493 39.07 -22.91 24.23
C ALA A 493 38.01 -22.62 25.30
N SER A 494 38.12 -21.47 25.97
CA SER A 494 37.17 -21.03 27.00
C SER A 494 35.78 -20.70 26.46
N LEU A 495 35.63 -20.53 25.14
CA LEU A 495 34.38 -20.18 24.46
C LEU A 495 33.65 -21.39 23.87
N HIS A 496 34.20 -22.60 23.97
CA HIS A 496 33.53 -23.82 23.49
C HIS A 496 32.42 -24.29 24.44
N ASP A 497 32.53 -24.02 25.74
CA ASP A 497 31.48 -24.32 26.71
C ASP A 497 30.54 -23.11 26.87
N CYS A 498 29.45 -23.12 26.11
CA CYS A 498 28.46 -22.04 26.15
C CYS A 498 27.78 -21.91 27.52
N SER A 499 27.57 -23.02 28.22
CA SER A 499 26.89 -23.03 29.52
C SER A 499 27.62 -22.20 30.60
N ARG A 500 28.94 -22.04 30.44
CA ARG A 500 29.78 -21.30 31.38
C ARG A 500 29.67 -19.79 31.20
N TYR A 501 29.77 -19.29 29.97
CA TYR A 501 29.72 -17.84 29.75
C TYR A 501 28.29 -17.31 29.67
N LEU A 502 27.29 -18.11 29.30
CA LEU A 502 25.89 -17.69 29.29
C LEU A 502 25.37 -17.32 30.70
N LYS A 503 26.03 -17.79 31.76
CA LYS A 503 25.76 -17.39 33.16
C LYS A 503 26.35 -16.03 33.54
N LEU A 504 27.20 -15.44 32.70
CA LEU A 504 27.78 -14.12 32.94
C LEU A 504 26.79 -13.01 32.59
N PRO A 505 26.86 -11.85 33.25
CA PRO A 505 26.06 -10.70 32.85
C PRO A 505 26.49 -10.22 31.46
N PHE A 506 25.51 -9.90 30.60
CA PHE A 506 25.76 -9.47 29.23
C PHE A 506 25.49 -7.97 28.99
N LEU A 507 24.51 -7.37 29.67
CA LEU A 507 24.18 -5.93 29.58
C LEU A 507 24.77 -5.13 30.73
N LYS A 508 25.37 -3.96 30.47
CA LYS A 508 25.88 -3.09 31.54
C LYS A 508 24.78 -2.57 32.47
N ALA A 509 23.58 -2.30 31.95
CA ALA A 509 22.44 -1.88 32.77
C ALA A 509 22.08 -2.90 33.87
N SER A 510 22.29 -4.20 33.64
CA SER A 510 21.99 -5.26 34.60
C SER A 510 22.94 -5.27 35.82
N LEU A 511 24.14 -4.70 35.70
CA LEU A 511 25.12 -4.62 36.79
C LEU A 511 24.71 -3.61 37.87
N LEU A 512 23.88 -2.63 37.54
CA LEU A 512 23.41 -1.61 38.48
C LEU A 512 22.36 -2.16 39.47
N ALA A 513 21.67 -3.26 39.12
CA ALA A 513 20.67 -3.89 39.97
C ALA A 513 21.27 -4.89 40.99
N ASN A 514 22.38 -5.55 40.64
CA ASN A 514 23.05 -6.55 41.49
C ASN A 514 24.39 -6.03 42.02
N SER A 515 24.31 -5.05 42.92
CA SER A 515 25.47 -4.56 43.67
C SER A 515 25.88 -5.59 44.73
N GLN A 516 26.88 -6.44 44.42
CA GLN A 516 27.87 -6.87 45.43
C GLN A 516 29.17 -7.52 44.90
N THR A 517 29.33 -7.85 43.60
CA THR A 517 30.57 -8.54 43.15
C THR A 517 31.15 -8.18 41.76
N ALA A 518 30.58 -7.25 40.99
CA ALA A 518 31.10 -6.95 39.65
C ALA A 518 32.08 -5.75 39.63
N LYS A 519 33.39 -6.02 39.46
CA LYS A 519 34.33 -5.00 38.98
C LYS A 519 33.84 -4.54 37.59
N SER A 520 33.41 -3.29 37.46
CA SER A 520 32.99 -2.76 36.17
C SER A 520 34.18 -2.80 35.19
N THR A 521 34.03 -3.49 34.07
CA THR A 521 35.00 -3.39 32.98
C THR A 521 34.84 -2.01 32.34
N LYS A 522 35.94 -1.26 32.21
CA LYS A 522 35.94 0.04 31.51
C LYS A 522 35.56 -0.09 30.04
N GLU A 523 35.75 -1.27 29.45
CA GLU A 523 35.45 -1.57 28.06
C GLU A 523 33.95 -1.82 27.84
N SER A 524 33.42 -1.33 26.71
CA SER A 524 32.01 -1.42 26.31
C SER A 524 31.89 -1.67 24.82
N PHE A 525 30.83 -2.35 24.41
CA PHE A 525 30.49 -2.54 23.00
C PHE A 525 28.99 -2.27 22.79
N TRP A 526 28.65 -1.48 21.78
CA TRP A 526 27.28 -1.09 21.47
C TRP A 526 26.82 -1.74 20.19
N ILE A 527 25.63 -2.33 20.25
CA ILE A 527 24.89 -2.80 19.08
C ILE A 527 23.51 -2.15 19.05
N THR A 528 22.90 -2.06 17.88
CA THR A 528 21.49 -1.72 17.74
C THR A 528 20.76 -2.91 17.15
N SER A 529 19.70 -3.39 17.79
CA SER A 529 18.83 -4.43 17.24
C SER A 529 17.53 -3.84 16.71
N PHE A 530 17.01 -4.44 15.65
CA PHE A 530 15.73 -4.09 15.05
C PHE A 530 15.04 -5.34 14.50
N LEU A 531 13.88 -5.71 15.04
CA LEU A 531 13.16 -6.94 14.71
C LEU A 531 11.96 -6.64 13.79
N CYS A 532 12.05 -7.13 12.56
CA CYS A 532 10.94 -7.13 11.61
C CYS A 532 10.29 -8.52 11.56
N SER A 533 9.36 -8.79 12.48
CA SER A 533 8.69 -10.10 12.57
C SER A 533 7.18 -10.00 12.56
N THR A 534 6.50 -10.77 11.70
CA THR A 534 5.03 -10.96 11.77
C THR A 534 4.64 -12.12 12.69
N LYS A 535 5.61 -12.75 13.38
CA LYS A 535 5.37 -13.89 14.28
C LYS A 535 5.89 -13.73 15.70
N LEU A 536 6.88 -12.87 15.91
CA LEU A 536 7.46 -12.59 17.22
C LEU A 536 7.19 -11.14 17.63
N THR A 537 6.44 -10.98 18.72
CA THR A 537 6.17 -9.68 19.34
C THR A 537 7.15 -9.38 20.47
N GLN A 538 7.51 -8.10 20.60
CA GLN A 538 8.27 -7.58 21.73
C GLN A 538 7.35 -7.03 22.84
N ASN A 539 6.07 -6.84 22.54
CA ASN A 539 5.07 -6.37 23.48
C ASN A 539 4.59 -7.54 24.35
N GLY A 540 4.74 -7.38 25.67
CA GLY A 540 4.39 -8.43 26.64
C GLY A 540 2.89 -8.76 26.66
N ASP A 541 2.03 -7.75 26.63
CA ASP A 541 0.58 -7.96 26.68
C ASP A 541 0.06 -8.61 25.38
N MET A 542 0.67 -8.27 24.24
CA MET A 542 0.41 -8.94 22.97
C MET A 542 0.86 -10.41 23.00
N LEU A 543 2.03 -10.67 23.56
CA LEU A 543 2.56 -12.03 23.71
C LEU A 543 1.66 -12.89 24.60
N ASP A 544 1.21 -12.35 25.73
CA ASP A 544 0.30 -13.01 26.66
C ASP A 544 -1.05 -13.34 26.01
N LEU A 545 -1.55 -12.46 25.14
CA LEU A 545 -2.75 -12.72 24.34
C LEU A 545 -2.51 -13.85 23.33
N LEU A 546 -1.48 -13.76 22.50
CA LEU A 546 -1.18 -14.77 21.47
C LEU A 546 -0.87 -16.16 22.08
N LYS A 547 -0.29 -16.19 23.29
CA LYS A 547 0.01 -17.42 24.05
C LYS A 547 -1.04 -17.76 25.11
N TRP A 548 -2.28 -17.26 24.98
CA TRP A 548 -3.33 -17.48 25.97
C TRP A 548 -3.55 -18.95 26.36
N ARG A 549 -3.33 -19.90 25.43
CA ARG A 549 -3.46 -21.35 25.70
C ARG A 549 -2.48 -21.87 26.74
N VAL A 550 -1.36 -21.19 26.98
CA VAL A 550 -0.38 -21.57 28.01
C VAL A 550 -0.91 -21.25 29.41
N HIS A 551 -1.69 -20.17 29.54
CA HIS A 551 -2.28 -19.69 30.79
C HIS A 551 -3.75 -19.26 30.58
N PRO A 552 -4.70 -20.19 30.33
CA PRO A 552 -6.08 -19.87 29.98
C PRO A 552 -6.81 -19.03 31.03
N GLU A 553 -6.39 -19.12 32.30
CA GLU A 553 -6.93 -18.35 33.41
C GLU A 553 -6.71 -16.84 33.24
N ARG A 554 -5.65 -16.43 32.52
CA ARG A 554 -5.30 -15.03 32.26
C ARG A 554 -5.95 -14.46 31.00
N ALA A 555 -6.63 -15.27 30.20
CA ALA A 555 -7.24 -14.83 28.94
C ALA A 555 -8.19 -13.63 29.15
N GLY A 556 -8.91 -13.59 30.27
CA GLY A 556 -9.79 -12.48 30.61
C GLY A 556 -9.06 -11.16 30.82
N ASP A 557 -7.85 -11.20 31.37
CA ASP A 557 -7.02 -10.01 31.61
C ASP A 557 -6.33 -9.58 30.30
N SER A 558 -5.81 -10.53 29.53
CA SER A 558 -5.21 -10.26 28.21
C SER A 558 -6.20 -9.57 27.25
N LEU A 559 -7.47 -9.99 27.23
CA LEU A 559 -8.52 -9.32 26.45
C LEU A 559 -8.76 -7.88 26.90
N SER A 560 -8.73 -7.61 28.21
CA SER A 560 -8.94 -6.27 28.74
C SER A 560 -7.78 -5.32 28.38
N LYS A 561 -6.56 -5.84 28.31
CA LYS A 561 -5.36 -5.08 27.94
C LYS A 561 -5.17 -4.84 26.44
N LEU A 562 -5.85 -5.58 25.56
CA LEU A 562 -5.73 -5.37 24.11
C LEU A 562 -5.95 -3.90 23.71
N LYS A 563 -6.87 -3.20 24.39
CA LYS A 563 -7.18 -1.78 24.14
C LYS A 563 -6.04 -0.82 24.51
N GLU A 564 -5.07 -1.27 25.30
CA GLU A 564 -3.90 -0.50 25.73
C GLU A 564 -2.69 -0.70 24.81
N ILE A 565 -2.73 -1.71 23.94
CA ILE A 565 -1.66 -2.03 22.99
C ILE A 565 -1.68 -0.99 21.86
N ASP A 566 -0.50 -0.52 21.43
CA ASP A 566 -0.40 0.37 20.28
C ASP A 566 -0.99 -0.31 19.03
N GLY A 567 -1.85 0.42 18.34
CA GLY A 567 -2.50 -0.05 17.12
C GLY A 567 -1.51 -0.51 16.05
N SER A 568 -0.29 0.03 16.02
CA SER A 568 0.78 -0.43 15.12
C SER A 568 1.20 -1.89 15.36
N GLU A 569 1.21 -2.32 16.62
CA GLU A 569 1.51 -3.71 16.99
C GLU A 569 0.31 -4.62 16.69
N ILE A 570 -0.92 -4.15 16.94
CA ILE A 570 -2.14 -4.91 16.60
C ILE A 570 -2.23 -5.20 15.09
N VAL A 571 -2.05 -4.19 14.23
CA VAL A 571 -2.17 -4.39 12.77
C VAL A 571 -1.07 -5.30 12.21
N LYS A 572 0.12 -5.30 12.83
CA LYS A 572 1.24 -6.17 12.46
C LYS A 572 0.94 -7.66 12.68
N PHE A 573 0.15 -7.98 13.70
CA PHE A 573 -0.31 -9.33 14.01
C PHE A 573 -1.82 -9.50 13.78
N LEU A 574 -2.42 -8.73 12.87
CA LEU A 574 -3.89 -8.65 12.76
C LEU A 574 -4.54 -10.02 12.59
N GLN A 575 -3.97 -10.86 11.71
CA GLN A 575 -4.43 -12.23 11.48
C GLN A 575 -4.35 -13.06 12.78
N ASP A 576 -3.15 -13.18 13.37
CA ASP A 576 -2.95 -14.00 14.58
C ASP A 576 -3.76 -13.46 15.79
N THR A 577 -4.02 -12.15 15.85
CA THR A 577 -4.88 -11.50 16.85
C THR A 577 -6.33 -11.94 16.67
N LEU A 578 -6.86 -11.88 15.45
CA LEU A 578 -8.23 -12.30 15.15
C LEU A 578 -8.41 -13.79 15.39
N ASP A 579 -7.49 -14.63 14.90
CA ASP A 579 -7.49 -16.07 15.15
C ASP A 579 -7.48 -16.38 16.65
N THR A 580 -6.70 -15.63 17.43
CA THR A 580 -6.66 -15.73 18.89
C THR A 580 -7.99 -15.34 19.53
N LEU A 581 -8.58 -14.20 19.13
CA LEU A 581 -9.87 -13.74 19.64
C LEU A 581 -10.99 -14.76 19.39
N PHE A 582 -11.05 -15.32 18.18
CA PHE A 582 -12.03 -16.35 17.84
C PHE A 582 -11.73 -17.68 18.55
N GLY A 583 -10.46 -18.05 18.71
CA GLY A 583 -10.07 -19.21 19.50
C GLY A 583 -10.51 -19.11 20.97
N ILE A 584 -10.40 -17.92 21.59
CA ILE A 584 -10.88 -17.68 22.96
C ILE A 584 -12.43 -17.73 23.01
N LEU A 585 -13.10 -17.19 21.98
CA LEU A 585 -14.55 -17.22 21.87
C LEU A 585 -15.09 -18.65 21.76
N ASP A 586 -14.46 -19.48 20.93
CA ASP A 586 -14.86 -20.87 20.69
C ASP A 586 -14.65 -21.76 21.93
N GLU A 587 -13.64 -21.46 22.77
CA GLU A 587 -13.36 -22.20 24.01
C GLU A 587 -14.44 -21.98 25.08
N ASN A 588 -14.85 -20.72 25.32
CA ASN A 588 -15.89 -20.40 26.29
C ASN A 588 -16.62 -19.09 25.97
N SER A 589 -17.61 -19.18 25.09
CA SER A 589 -18.36 -18.02 24.62
C SER A 589 -19.20 -17.34 25.70
N GLN A 590 -19.66 -18.08 26.72
CA GLN A 590 -20.42 -17.48 27.84
C GLN A 590 -19.55 -16.57 28.71
N ARG A 591 -18.29 -16.97 28.96
CA ARG A 591 -17.38 -16.22 29.84
C ARG A 591 -16.71 -15.05 29.11
N TYR A 592 -16.27 -15.27 27.88
CA TYR A 592 -15.41 -14.31 27.16
C TYR A 592 -16.13 -13.55 26.04
N GLY A 593 -17.35 -13.96 25.64
CA GLY A 593 -18.04 -13.44 24.46
C GLY A 593 -18.15 -11.91 24.40
N LEU A 594 -18.51 -11.28 25.52
CA LEU A 594 -18.61 -9.81 25.59
C LEU A 594 -17.24 -9.13 25.43
N LYS A 595 -16.21 -9.63 26.11
CA LYS A 595 -14.85 -9.06 26.04
C LYS A 595 -14.25 -9.23 24.65
N VAL A 596 -14.44 -10.38 24.01
CA VAL A 596 -13.99 -10.62 22.63
C VAL A 596 -14.70 -9.67 21.66
N PHE A 597 -16.01 -9.47 21.82
CA PHE A 597 -16.75 -8.53 20.99
C PHE A 597 -16.21 -7.10 21.13
N ASP A 598 -15.97 -6.63 22.35
CA ASP A 598 -15.36 -5.33 22.61
C ASP A 598 -13.98 -5.18 21.95
N CYS A 599 -13.19 -6.26 21.92
CA CYS A 599 -11.89 -6.30 21.25
C CYS A 599 -12.03 -6.18 19.72
N LEU A 600 -12.98 -6.91 19.13
CA LEU A 600 -13.26 -6.85 17.69
C LEU A 600 -13.71 -5.45 17.26
N VAL A 601 -14.60 -4.84 18.04
CA VAL A 601 -15.04 -3.45 17.87
C VAL A 601 -13.85 -2.48 17.95
N HIS A 602 -12.97 -2.65 18.94
CA HIS A 602 -11.75 -1.84 19.03
C HIS A 602 -10.86 -1.97 17.78
N ILE A 603 -10.63 -3.19 17.28
CA ILE A 603 -9.84 -3.44 16.06
C ILE A 603 -10.52 -2.80 14.84
N ILE A 604 -11.84 -2.91 14.70
CA ILE A 604 -12.55 -2.32 13.55
C ILE A 604 -12.43 -0.79 13.60
N ASN A 605 -12.62 -0.15 14.76
CA ASN A 605 -12.43 1.30 14.92
C ASN A 605 -10.99 1.72 14.60
N LEU A 606 -10.01 0.95 15.07
CA LEU A 606 -8.61 1.17 14.77
C LEU A 606 -8.36 1.21 13.25
N LEU A 607 -8.94 0.27 12.50
CA LEU A 607 -8.83 0.21 11.04
C LEU A 607 -9.61 1.32 10.31
N GLN A 608 -10.50 2.05 11.00
CA GLN A 608 -11.18 3.21 10.42
C GLN A 608 -10.33 4.49 10.47
N ASP A 609 -9.36 4.55 11.38
CA ASP A 609 -8.39 5.65 11.48
C ASP A 609 -7.64 5.83 10.15
N SER A 610 -7.41 7.08 9.75
CA SER A 610 -6.66 7.42 8.53
C SER A 610 -5.25 6.82 8.54
N LYS A 611 -4.64 6.64 9.72
CA LYS A 611 -3.34 5.99 9.88
C LYS A 611 -3.34 4.52 9.46
N PHE A 612 -4.46 3.80 9.66
CA PHE A 612 -4.55 2.35 9.44
C PHE A 612 -5.56 1.97 8.35
N GLN A 613 -6.12 2.94 7.63
CA GLN A 613 -7.14 2.71 6.61
C GLN A 613 -6.67 1.76 5.50
N HIS A 614 -5.36 1.71 5.22
CA HIS A 614 -4.76 0.81 4.23
C HIS A 614 -4.84 -0.68 4.63
N PHE A 615 -5.14 -1.00 5.90
CA PHE A 615 -5.36 -2.37 6.39
C PHE A 615 -6.83 -2.84 6.26
N LYS A 616 -7.75 -2.00 5.77
CA LYS A 616 -9.15 -2.45 5.50
C LYS A 616 -9.21 -3.62 4.49
N PRO A 617 -8.49 -3.58 3.35
CA PRO A 617 -8.43 -4.72 2.43
C PRO A 617 -7.80 -5.98 3.04
N VAL A 618 -6.89 -5.83 4.01
CA VAL A 618 -6.27 -6.96 4.75
C VAL A 618 -7.33 -7.67 5.59
N MET A 619 -8.14 -6.92 6.32
CA MET A 619 -9.29 -7.47 7.06
C MET A 619 -10.27 -8.17 6.11
N ASP A 620 -10.58 -7.57 4.97
CA ASP A 620 -11.47 -8.17 3.96
C ASP A 620 -10.91 -9.49 3.42
N THR A 621 -9.60 -9.54 3.12
CA THR A 621 -8.91 -10.75 2.64
C THR A 621 -8.83 -11.84 3.71
N TYR A 622 -8.60 -11.47 4.97
CA TYR A 622 -8.62 -12.41 6.08
C TYR A 622 -10.02 -13.05 6.21
N ILE A 623 -11.06 -12.21 6.19
CA ILE A 623 -12.45 -12.65 6.24
C ILE A 623 -12.79 -13.58 5.06
N GLU A 624 -12.29 -13.25 3.86
CA GLU A 624 -12.58 -14.00 2.62
C GLU A 624 -11.80 -15.32 2.49
N SER A 625 -10.57 -15.40 2.98
CA SER A 625 -9.67 -16.52 2.67
C SER A 625 -9.08 -17.26 3.87
N HIS A 626 -9.11 -16.67 5.08
CA HIS A 626 -8.39 -17.20 6.24
C HIS A 626 -9.28 -17.49 7.46
N PHE A 627 -10.48 -16.91 7.52
CA PHE A 627 -11.37 -17.10 8.66
C PHE A 627 -11.84 -18.56 8.79
N ALA A 628 -11.41 -19.23 9.86
CA ALA A 628 -11.71 -20.65 10.13
C ALA A 628 -12.79 -20.89 11.21
N GLY A 629 -13.40 -19.81 11.74
CA GLY A 629 -14.38 -19.86 12.84
C GLY A 629 -15.79 -20.26 12.38
N ALA A 630 -16.00 -21.53 12.05
CA ALA A 630 -17.25 -22.04 11.47
C ALA A 630 -18.49 -21.86 12.37
N LEU A 631 -18.34 -21.73 13.71
CA LEU A 631 -19.45 -21.61 14.68
C LEU A 631 -19.46 -20.30 15.47
N SER A 632 -18.40 -19.50 15.37
CA SER A 632 -18.19 -18.27 16.14
C SER A 632 -19.27 -17.21 15.86
N TYR A 633 -19.91 -17.28 14.69
CA TYR A 633 -21.04 -16.42 14.30
C TYR A 633 -22.22 -16.48 15.29
N ARG A 634 -22.50 -17.67 15.84
CA ARG A 634 -23.70 -17.90 16.65
C ARG A 634 -23.61 -17.12 17.96
N ASP A 635 -22.41 -17.09 18.52
CA ASP A 635 -22.14 -16.39 19.76
C ASP A 635 -21.92 -14.89 19.53
N LEU A 636 -21.37 -14.47 18.37
CA LEU A 636 -21.38 -13.06 17.97
C LEU A 636 -22.80 -12.49 17.81
N ILE A 637 -23.72 -13.21 17.17
CA ILE A 637 -25.12 -12.76 17.02
C ILE A 637 -25.83 -12.73 18.37
N LYS A 638 -25.57 -13.69 19.27
CA LYS A 638 -26.13 -13.67 20.63
C LYS A 638 -25.60 -12.50 21.44
N VAL A 639 -24.29 -12.24 21.40
CA VAL A 639 -23.67 -11.08 22.08
C VAL A 639 -24.22 -9.78 21.50
N LEU A 640 -24.41 -9.72 20.19
CA LEU A 640 -25.02 -8.58 19.54
C LEU A 640 -26.48 -8.36 19.97
N LYS A 641 -27.29 -9.42 19.93
CA LYS A 641 -28.67 -9.38 20.38
C LYS A 641 -28.73 -8.91 21.83
N TRP A 642 -27.88 -9.47 22.70
CA TRP A 642 -27.74 -9.06 24.09
C TRP A 642 -27.38 -7.57 24.23
N TYR A 643 -26.49 -7.04 23.38
CA TYR A 643 -26.18 -5.62 23.35
C TYR A 643 -27.40 -4.78 22.95
N ILE A 644 -28.09 -5.12 21.85
CA ILE A 644 -29.28 -4.40 21.38
C ILE A 644 -30.41 -4.43 22.43
N ASP A 645 -30.63 -5.58 23.05
CA ASP A 645 -31.64 -5.76 24.09
C ASP A 645 -31.29 -4.93 25.34
N ARG A 646 -30.00 -4.74 25.67
CA ARG A 646 -29.53 -3.97 26.85
C ARG A 646 -29.21 -2.49 26.58
N ILE A 647 -29.17 -2.05 25.33
CA ILE A 647 -29.09 -0.62 24.99
C ILE A 647 -30.32 0.15 25.52
N VAL A 648 -31.41 -0.58 25.80
CA VAL A 648 -32.60 -0.08 26.48
C VAL A 648 -32.36 0.18 27.98
N ASP A 649 -31.35 -0.46 28.60
CA ASP A 649 -31.14 -0.48 30.06
C ASP A 649 -29.86 0.22 30.57
N ALA A 650 -28.95 0.70 29.71
CA ALA A 650 -27.67 1.25 30.19
C ALA A 650 -27.12 2.45 29.39
N GLU A 651 -26.57 3.43 30.13
CA GLU A 651 -25.77 4.60 29.70
C GLU A 651 -24.48 4.27 28.91
N HIS A 652 -24.27 3.04 28.44
CA HIS A 652 -23.07 2.66 27.71
C HIS A 652 -23.23 2.92 26.21
N GLN A 653 -23.02 4.19 25.86
CA GLN A 653 -22.95 4.70 24.50
C GLN A 653 -21.60 4.38 23.86
N GLN A 654 -21.57 3.64 22.74
CA GLN A 654 -20.76 3.99 21.55
C GLN A 654 -20.76 2.99 20.36
N HIS A 655 -21.32 1.77 20.43
CA HIS A 655 -20.82 0.70 19.54
C HIS A 655 -21.77 0.06 18.50
N ILE A 656 -22.94 0.64 18.16
CA ILE A 656 -23.85 0.01 17.15
C ILE A 656 -23.32 0.09 15.70
N GLN A 657 -22.41 1.02 15.38
CA GLN A 657 -22.02 1.26 13.99
C GLN A 657 -21.25 0.08 13.34
N GLU A 658 -20.66 -0.82 14.13
CA GLU A 658 -19.68 -1.82 13.67
C GLU A 658 -20.22 -3.25 13.68
N VAL A 659 -21.29 -3.45 14.42
CA VAL A 659 -22.15 -4.64 14.51
C VAL A 659 -22.48 -5.25 13.14
N LEU A 660 -22.87 -4.42 12.16
CA LEU A 660 -23.40 -4.90 10.89
C LEU A 660 -22.28 -5.35 9.92
N LYS A 661 -21.01 -5.00 10.19
CA LYS A 661 -19.84 -5.50 9.45
C LYS A 661 -19.45 -6.93 9.87
N SER A 662 -19.90 -7.41 11.04
CA SER A 662 -19.73 -8.81 11.50
C SER A 662 -20.36 -9.83 10.55
N ARG A 663 -21.18 -9.38 9.60
CA ARG A 663 -21.78 -10.23 8.57
C ARG A 663 -20.81 -10.69 7.48
N ARG A 664 -19.74 -9.93 7.21
CA ARG A 664 -18.74 -10.36 6.22
C ARG A 664 -18.01 -11.60 6.74
N LEU A 665 -17.71 -11.63 8.06
CA LEU A 665 -17.25 -12.84 8.79
C LEU A 665 -18.22 -14.02 8.67
N PHE A 666 -19.54 -13.77 8.57
CA PHE A 666 -20.55 -14.83 8.48
C PHE A 666 -20.61 -15.52 7.10
N ALA A 667 -20.57 -14.77 5.99
CA ALA A 667 -20.81 -15.35 4.65
C ALA A 667 -19.72 -16.32 4.17
N LEU A 668 -18.53 -16.26 4.77
CA LEU A 668 -17.33 -16.98 4.32
C LEU A 668 -16.95 -18.16 5.22
N ALA A 669 -17.37 -18.16 6.50
CA ALA A 669 -17.01 -19.20 7.47
C ALA A 669 -17.74 -20.54 7.30
N THR A 670 -18.94 -20.52 6.72
CA THR A 670 -19.90 -21.63 6.87
C THR A 670 -20.07 -22.48 5.62
N GLY A 671 -19.64 -22.04 4.43
CA GLY A 671 -19.80 -22.81 3.20
C GLY A 671 -21.22 -23.33 2.96
N GLY A 672 -22.25 -22.67 3.52
CA GLY A 672 -23.66 -23.08 3.44
C GLY A 672 -24.14 -24.13 4.47
N GLN A 673 -23.33 -24.56 5.45
CA GLN A 673 -23.82 -25.44 6.52
C GLN A 673 -24.52 -24.64 7.64
N ASN A 674 -25.65 -25.15 8.14
CA ASN A 674 -26.52 -24.52 9.16
C ASN A 674 -27.20 -23.20 8.75
N GLU A 675 -27.48 -23.02 7.46
CA GLU A 675 -28.10 -21.82 6.92
C GLU A 675 -29.46 -21.51 7.58
N GLU A 676 -30.29 -22.51 7.88
CA GLU A 676 -31.61 -22.29 8.50
C GLU A 676 -31.51 -21.80 9.95
N GLU A 677 -30.58 -22.33 10.75
CA GLU A 677 -30.36 -21.87 12.13
C GLU A 677 -29.85 -20.42 12.13
N PHE A 678 -28.96 -20.08 11.20
CA PHE A 678 -28.53 -18.71 11.00
C PHE A 678 -29.67 -17.78 10.57
N ARG A 679 -30.52 -18.21 9.63
CA ARG A 679 -31.70 -17.44 9.21
C ARG A 679 -32.61 -17.13 10.39
N CYS A 680 -32.81 -18.09 11.30
CA CYS A 680 -33.53 -17.88 12.55
C CYS A 680 -32.86 -16.84 13.45
N CYS A 681 -31.55 -16.94 13.69
CA CYS A 681 -30.82 -15.95 14.49
C CYS A 681 -30.90 -14.53 13.91
N VAL A 682 -30.82 -14.38 12.58
CA VAL A 682 -30.98 -13.08 11.92
C VAL A 682 -32.40 -12.55 12.05
N ARG A 683 -33.42 -13.40 11.87
CA ARG A 683 -34.83 -13.01 12.08
C ARG A 683 -35.07 -12.50 13.50
N GLU A 684 -34.55 -13.21 14.51
CA GLU A 684 -34.63 -12.77 15.91
C GLU A 684 -33.91 -11.43 16.16
N LEU A 685 -32.72 -11.26 15.58
CA LEU A 685 -31.98 -10.00 15.65
C LEU A 685 -32.80 -8.84 15.06
N PHE A 686 -33.46 -9.04 13.92
CA PHE A 686 -34.34 -8.04 13.33
C PHE A 686 -35.55 -7.73 14.21
N MET A 687 -36.06 -8.70 14.98
CA MET A 687 -37.11 -8.43 15.97
C MET A 687 -36.60 -7.54 17.10
N SER A 688 -35.41 -7.83 17.66
CA SER A 688 -34.76 -6.96 18.67
C SER A 688 -34.48 -5.56 18.11
N LEU A 689 -34.01 -5.45 16.87
CA LEU A 689 -33.78 -4.15 16.20
C LEU A 689 -35.07 -3.35 16.00
N ARG A 690 -36.18 -4.01 15.62
CA ARG A 690 -37.48 -3.34 15.50
C ARG A 690 -37.96 -2.81 16.84
N PHE A 691 -37.84 -3.63 17.89
CA PHE A 691 -38.15 -3.20 19.25
C PHE A 691 -37.31 -1.97 19.65
N PHE A 692 -36.00 -2.01 19.40
CA PHE A 692 -35.09 -0.88 19.65
C PHE A 692 -35.48 0.39 18.86
N LEU A 693 -35.89 0.28 17.60
CA LEU A 693 -36.34 1.42 16.78
C LEU A 693 -37.71 1.96 17.20
N SER A 694 -38.54 1.12 17.83
CA SER A 694 -39.87 1.51 18.33
C SER A 694 -39.83 2.23 19.67
N GLN A 695 -38.67 2.28 20.35
CA GLN A 695 -38.53 2.98 21.63
C GLN A 695 -38.65 4.49 21.45
N GLU A 696 -39.48 5.12 22.28
CA GLU A 696 -39.64 6.58 22.31
C GLU A 696 -38.40 7.25 22.92
N SER A 697 -37.66 7.98 22.09
CA SER A 697 -36.51 8.76 22.52
C SER A 697 -36.90 10.21 22.75
N LYS A 698 -36.85 10.73 23.97
CA LYS A 698 -37.07 12.18 24.22
C LYS A 698 -35.84 12.98 23.75
N GLY A 699 -36.00 13.82 22.72
CA GLY A 699 -34.98 14.75 22.24
C GLY A 699 -33.68 14.08 21.75
N THR A 700 -32.55 14.78 21.91
CA THR A 700 -31.18 14.31 21.55
C THR A 700 -30.66 13.25 22.53
N SER A 701 -31.45 12.21 22.79
CA SER A 701 -31.04 11.13 23.68
C SER A 701 -29.95 10.25 23.03
N PRO A 702 -29.14 9.58 23.85
CA PRO A 702 -28.24 8.50 23.43
C PRO A 702 -28.84 7.47 22.47
N ILE A 703 -30.09 7.11 22.73
CA ILE A 703 -30.85 6.13 21.96
C ILE A 703 -31.12 6.66 20.55
N ALA A 704 -31.55 7.91 20.44
CA ALA A 704 -31.81 8.56 19.14
C ALA A 704 -30.55 8.68 18.28
N GLN A 705 -29.39 9.00 18.87
CA GLN A 705 -28.11 9.03 18.14
C GLN A 705 -27.74 7.65 17.59
N THR A 706 -28.04 6.61 18.35
CA THR A 706 -27.72 5.23 17.99
C THR A 706 -28.67 4.69 16.92
N GLN A 707 -29.96 5.01 17.01
CA GLN A 707 -30.96 4.75 15.96
C GLN A 707 -30.58 5.46 14.64
N ALA A 708 -30.14 6.73 14.72
CA ALA A 708 -29.65 7.51 13.59
C ALA A 708 -28.46 6.85 12.89
N VAL A 709 -27.50 6.35 13.66
CA VAL A 709 -26.32 5.64 13.14
C VAL A 709 -26.72 4.36 12.41
N PHE A 710 -27.62 3.57 12.99
CA PHE A 710 -28.14 2.36 12.35
C PHE A 710 -28.83 2.65 11.01
N LEU A 711 -29.72 3.65 10.96
CA LEU A 711 -30.46 3.98 9.74
C LEU A 711 -29.55 4.47 8.60
N LYS A 712 -28.44 5.16 8.92
CA LYS A 712 -27.47 5.60 7.91
C LYS A 712 -26.71 4.44 7.24
N SER A 713 -26.46 3.35 7.98
CA SER A 713 -25.72 2.18 7.52
C SER A 713 -26.63 1.07 6.99
N PHE A 714 -27.90 1.01 7.39
CA PHE A 714 -28.81 -0.09 7.05
C PHE A 714 -28.88 -0.41 5.54
N PRO A 715 -28.95 0.58 4.60
CA PRO A 715 -28.99 0.30 3.17
C PRO A 715 -27.78 -0.46 2.62
N THR A 716 -26.60 -0.36 3.24
CA THR A 716 -25.41 -1.07 2.76
C THR A 716 -25.46 -2.57 3.03
N VAL A 717 -26.42 -3.04 3.83
CA VAL A 717 -26.57 -4.44 4.23
C VAL A 717 -27.48 -5.22 3.27
N TYR A 718 -28.21 -4.54 2.37
CA TYR A 718 -29.20 -5.16 1.48
C TYR A 718 -28.57 -6.16 0.51
N SER A 719 -27.44 -5.80 -0.12
CA SER A 719 -26.71 -6.68 -1.06
C SER A 719 -26.30 -7.97 -0.38
N GLU A 720 -25.87 -7.87 0.87
CA GLU A 720 -25.56 -9.04 1.65
C GLU A 720 -26.86 -9.81 1.93
N LEU A 721 -27.97 -9.15 2.33
CA LEU A 721 -29.22 -9.83 2.75
C LEU A 721 -29.78 -10.67 1.62
N LEU A 722 -29.65 -10.18 0.39
CA LEU A 722 -30.03 -10.85 -0.83
C LEU A 722 -29.22 -12.12 -1.15
N LYS A 723 -28.04 -12.31 -0.56
CA LYS A 723 -27.26 -13.56 -0.70
C LYS A 723 -27.85 -14.72 0.13
N ILE A 724 -28.68 -14.40 1.13
CA ILE A 724 -29.20 -15.38 2.10
C ILE A 724 -30.71 -15.47 1.97
N PHE A 725 -31.41 -14.34 2.06
CA PHE A 725 -32.86 -14.27 2.00
C PHE A 725 -33.35 -13.94 0.59
N THR A 726 -34.57 -14.36 0.29
CA THR A 726 -35.22 -14.01 -0.97
C THR A 726 -35.43 -12.50 -1.07
N VAL A 727 -35.51 -11.96 -2.29
CA VAL A 727 -35.78 -10.54 -2.54
C VAL A 727 -37.02 -10.05 -1.76
N ARG A 728 -38.04 -10.90 -1.68
CA ARG A 728 -39.28 -10.66 -0.94
C ARG A 728 -39.08 -10.56 0.58
N GLU A 729 -38.32 -11.47 1.17
CA GLU A 729 -37.99 -11.44 2.59
C GLU A 729 -37.17 -10.21 2.96
N VAL A 730 -36.17 -9.86 2.15
CA VAL A 730 -35.36 -8.65 2.35
C VAL A 730 -36.21 -7.39 2.26
N ALA A 731 -37.09 -7.30 1.25
CA ALA A 731 -38.04 -6.20 1.13
C ALA A 731 -38.99 -6.12 2.34
N SER A 732 -39.43 -7.26 2.88
CA SER A 732 -40.23 -7.31 4.11
C SER A 732 -39.44 -6.81 5.32
N PHE A 733 -38.18 -7.20 5.49
CA PHE A 733 -37.33 -6.69 6.57
C PHE A 733 -37.20 -5.17 6.50
N VAL A 734 -36.90 -4.64 5.31
CA VAL A 734 -36.76 -3.18 5.10
C VAL A 734 -38.08 -2.45 5.35
N ARG A 735 -39.19 -2.96 4.82
CA ARG A 735 -40.54 -2.42 5.04
C ARG A 735 -40.83 -2.30 6.53
N ASP A 736 -40.63 -3.38 7.27
CA ASP A 736 -40.95 -3.44 8.69
C ASP A 736 -39.99 -2.57 9.52
N THR A 737 -38.70 -2.54 9.20
CA THR A 737 -37.71 -1.68 9.88
C THR A 737 -38.02 -0.19 9.67
N LEU A 738 -38.36 0.23 8.44
CA LEU A 738 -38.78 1.60 8.15
C LEU A 738 -40.12 1.96 8.83
N GLY A 739 -41.01 0.98 8.96
CA GLY A 739 -42.29 1.12 9.67
C GLY A 739 -42.21 1.11 11.20
N SER A 740 -41.12 0.61 11.78
CA SER A 740 -40.98 0.43 13.24
C SER A 740 -40.58 1.70 14.00
N LEU A 741 -40.25 2.79 13.32
CA LEU A 741 -39.91 4.07 13.95
C LEU A 741 -41.18 4.75 14.46
N ALA A 742 -41.20 5.15 15.74
CA ALA A 742 -42.36 5.76 16.38
C ALA A 742 -42.87 6.99 15.61
N VAL A 743 -44.16 6.98 15.26
CA VAL A 743 -44.84 7.97 14.39
C VAL A 743 -45.23 9.26 15.13
N GLY A 744 -44.85 9.41 16.41
CA GLY A 744 -45.37 10.44 17.31
C GLY A 744 -44.36 11.49 17.80
N MET A 745 -43.37 11.90 17.00
CA MET A 745 -42.34 12.83 17.47
C MET A 745 -42.56 14.28 17.00
N GLN A 746 -42.32 15.22 17.94
CA GLN A 746 -42.37 16.67 17.71
C GLN A 746 -41.49 17.12 16.52
N ALA A 747 -41.85 18.26 15.95
CA ALA A 747 -41.40 18.81 14.66
C ALA A 747 -39.88 19.02 14.43
N ASP A 748 -39.02 18.73 15.41
CA ASP A 748 -37.57 18.98 15.36
C ASP A 748 -36.70 17.72 15.59
N CYS A 749 -37.23 16.51 15.36
CA CYS A 749 -36.45 15.28 15.57
C CYS A 749 -35.46 15.01 14.40
N PRO A 750 -34.13 14.98 14.64
CA PRO A 750 -33.13 14.72 13.59
C PRO A 750 -33.24 13.31 12.97
N LEU A 751 -34.00 12.41 13.60
CA LEU A 751 -34.19 11.04 13.16
C LEU A 751 -35.05 10.94 11.89
N GLU A 752 -36.00 11.86 11.69
CA GLU A 752 -36.88 11.86 10.51
C GLU A 752 -36.11 12.18 9.23
N ALA A 753 -35.22 13.18 9.26
CA ALA A 753 -34.34 13.50 8.13
C ALA A 753 -33.43 12.31 7.78
N ILE A 754 -32.92 11.60 8.79
CA ILE A 754 -32.07 10.42 8.59
C ILE A 754 -32.88 9.24 8.03
N LYS A 755 -34.13 9.07 8.46
CA LYS A 755 -35.06 8.10 7.89
C LYS A 755 -35.31 8.38 6.40
N LEU A 756 -35.55 9.64 6.04
CA LEU A 756 -35.72 10.05 4.64
C LEU A 756 -34.45 9.79 3.82
N GLN A 757 -33.27 10.00 4.40
CA GLN A 757 -31.99 9.65 3.77
C GLN A 757 -31.82 8.13 3.58
N CYS A 758 -32.25 7.31 4.55
CA CYS A 758 -32.28 5.85 4.42
C CYS A 758 -33.25 5.39 3.32
N ILE A 759 -34.41 6.04 3.20
CA ILE A 759 -35.39 5.80 2.12
C ILE A 759 -34.78 6.13 0.76
N ALA A 760 -34.12 7.29 0.62
CA ALA A 760 -33.45 7.68 -0.61
C ALA A 760 -32.42 6.64 -1.06
N LYS A 761 -31.54 6.21 -0.14
CA LYS A 761 -30.56 5.13 -0.41
C LYS A 761 -31.23 3.80 -0.74
N THR A 762 -32.40 3.51 -0.16
CA THR A 762 -33.15 2.28 -0.45
C THR A 762 -33.67 2.29 -1.89
N VAL A 763 -34.24 3.40 -2.35
CA VAL A 763 -34.71 3.57 -3.74
C VAL A 763 -33.54 3.53 -4.74
N GLU A 764 -32.36 4.01 -4.35
CA GLU A 764 -31.14 3.96 -5.16
C GLU A 764 -30.46 2.57 -5.17
N SER A 765 -30.90 1.62 -4.32
CA SER A 765 -30.26 0.31 -4.18
C SER A 765 -30.76 -0.72 -5.21
N GLN A 766 -29.96 -1.77 -5.45
CA GLN A 766 -30.36 -2.90 -6.31
C GLN A 766 -31.65 -3.59 -5.85
N LEU A 767 -31.95 -3.53 -4.54
CA LEU A 767 -33.20 -4.07 -3.99
C LEU A 767 -34.42 -3.40 -4.62
N TYR A 768 -34.38 -2.10 -4.92
CA TYR A 768 -35.54 -1.37 -5.46
C TYR A 768 -35.67 -1.47 -6.99
N THR A 769 -34.59 -1.84 -7.67
CA THR A 769 -34.59 -2.11 -9.11
C THR A 769 -35.45 -3.33 -9.44
N ASN A 770 -35.49 -4.34 -8.57
CA ASN A 770 -36.32 -5.53 -8.79
C ASN A 770 -37.84 -5.21 -8.65
N PRO A 771 -38.70 -5.58 -9.63
CA PRO A 771 -40.13 -5.28 -9.58
C PRO A 771 -40.88 -5.88 -8.37
N GLU A 772 -40.50 -7.07 -7.92
CA GLU A 772 -41.18 -7.79 -6.84
C GLU A 772 -41.00 -7.07 -5.49
N SER A 773 -39.77 -6.70 -5.14
CA SER A 773 -39.48 -5.88 -3.96
C SER A 773 -40.02 -4.47 -4.08
N ARG A 774 -39.99 -3.87 -5.28
CA ARG A 774 -40.56 -2.53 -5.53
C ARG A 774 -42.05 -2.50 -5.17
N SER A 775 -42.81 -3.55 -5.50
CA SER A 775 -44.24 -3.65 -5.13
C SER A 775 -44.49 -3.62 -3.62
N ILE A 776 -43.54 -4.11 -2.82
CA ILE A 776 -43.61 -4.16 -1.35
C ILE A 776 -43.14 -2.84 -0.73
N LEU A 777 -42.09 -2.23 -1.28
CA LEU A 777 -41.44 -1.05 -0.73
C LEU A 777 -42.11 0.26 -1.16
N LEU A 778 -42.61 0.34 -2.39
CA LEU A 778 -43.20 1.55 -2.97
C LEU A 778 -44.33 2.13 -2.08
N PRO A 779 -45.29 1.35 -1.54
CA PRO A 779 -46.32 1.90 -0.65
C PRO A 779 -45.76 2.59 0.60
N VAL A 780 -44.72 2.01 1.22
CA VAL A 780 -44.09 2.57 2.42
C VAL A 780 -43.28 3.83 2.08
N VAL A 781 -42.56 3.81 0.96
CA VAL A 781 -41.81 4.97 0.47
C VAL A 781 -42.76 6.13 0.16
N LEU A 782 -43.85 5.86 -0.57
CA LEU A 782 -44.85 6.88 -0.91
C LEU A 782 -45.56 7.42 0.33
N HIS A 783 -45.90 6.57 1.30
CA HIS A 783 -46.51 7.00 2.55
C HIS A 783 -45.62 8.02 3.29
N HIS A 784 -44.32 7.71 3.46
CA HIS A 784 -43.39 8.64 4.10
C HIS A 784 -43.16 9.92 3.29
N LEU A 785 -43.00 9.82 1.97
CA LEU A 785 -42.88 11.00 1.11
C LEU A 785 -44.12 11.90 1.19
N GLN A 786 -45.31 11.30 1.22
CA GLN A 786 -46.56 12.05 1.35
C GLN A 786 -46.62 12.82 2.67
N THR A 787 -46.25 12.18 3.79
CA THR A 787 -46.18 12.86 5.10
C THR A 787 -45.20 14.04 5.06
N HIS A 788 -43.96 13.82 4.59
CA HIS A 788 -42.95 14.88 4.50
C HIS A 788 -43.36 16.03 3.57
N LEU A 789 -44.01 15.74 2.44
CA LEU A 789 -44.51 16.74 1.50
C LEU A 789 -45.68 17.55 2.08
N GLN A 790 -46.62 16.90 2.78
CA GLN A 790 -47.73 17.57 3.45
C GLN A 790 -47.25 18.50 4.56
N GLU A 791 -46.20 18.09 5.28
CA GLU A 791 -45.57 18.87 6.36
C GLU A 791 -44.52 19.88 5.86
N GLN A 792 -44.25 19.94 4.55
CA GLN A 792 -43.22 20.77 3.92
C GLN A 792 -41.79 20.57 4.49
N ARG A 793 -41.46 19.33 4.91
CA ARG A 793 -40.14 18.97 5.47
C ARG A 793 -39.24 18.34 4.42
N ASP A 794 -37.97 18.78 4.39
CA ASP A 794 -36.89 18.24 3.54
C ASP A 794 -37.33 17.94 2.08
N LEU A 795 -37.90 18.97 1.44
CA LEU A 795 -38.44 18.89 0.08
C LEU A 795 -37.37 18.50 -0.95
N VAL A 796 -36.11 18.84 -0.72
CA VAL A 796 -34.98 18.50 -1.60
C VAL A 796 -34.76 16.99 -1.62
N MET A 797 -34.73 16.34 -0.46
CA MET A 797 -34.60 14.89 -0.39
C MET A 797 -35.84 14.18 -0.93
N CYS A 798 -37.05 14.71 -0.67
CA CYS A 798 -38.27 14.18 -1.25
C CYS A 798 -38.23 14.22 -2.80
N ALA A 799 -37.80 15.35 -3.38
CA ALA A 799 -37.64 15.50 -4.82
C ALA A 799 -36.60 14.52 -5.40
N ARG A 800 -35.48 14.30 -4.68
CA ARG A 800 -34.45 13.32 -5.10
C ARG A 800 -34.97 11.89 -5.10
N VAL A 801 -35.74 11.50 -4.08
CA VAL A 801 -36.35 10.16 -3.99
C VAL A 801 -37.34 9.98 -5.13
N LEU A 802 -38.26 10.93 -5.32
CA LEU A 802 -39.25 10.91 -6.41
C LEU A 802 -38.58 10.84 -7.79
N THR A 803 -37.54 11.64 -8.02
CA THR A 803 -36.75 11.62 -9.25
C THR A 803 -36.17 10.23 -9.51
N SER A 804 -35.66 9.57 -8.46
CA SER A 804 -35.08 8.23 -8.61
C SER A 804 -36.15 7.19 -8.93
N ILE A 805 -37.33 7.27 -8.31
CA ILE A 805 -38.49 6.43 -8.64
C ILE A 805 -38.89 6.63 -10.11
N LEU A 806 -39.08 7.89 -10.55
CA LEU A 806 -39.51 8.22 -11.91
C LEU A 806 -38.48 7.81 -12.97
N SER A 807 -37.18 7.99 -12.70
CA SER A 807 -36.11 7.59 -13.61
C SER A 807 -36.06 6.09 -13.84
N LEU A 808 -36.42 5.28 -12.84
CA LEU A 808 -36.52 3.83 -12.97
C LEU A 808 -37.74 3.42 -13.80
N LEU A 809 -38.88 4.10 -13.61
CA LEU A 809 -40.09 3.85 -14.38
C LEU A 809 -39.89 4.18 -15.89
N ASN A 810 -39.23 5.31 -16.20
CA ASN A 810 -38.94 5.67 -17.59
C ASN A 810 -37.99 4.68 -18.30
N LYS A 811 -37.07 4.04 -17.57
CA LYS A 811 -36.19 3.01 -18.14
C LYS A 811 -36.97 1.74 -18.51
N ASP A 812 -37.94 1.35 -17.69
CA ASP A 812 -38.82 0.21 -17.96
C ASP A 812 -39.71 0.48 -19.21
N ASP A 813 -40.10 1.74 -19.44
CA ASP A 813 -40.86 2.18 -20.64
C ASP A 813 -40.03 2.17 -21.93
N MET A 814 -38.74 2.53 -21.90
CA MET A 814 -37.89 2.46 -23.11
C MET A 814 -37.54 1.02 -23.53
N VAL A 815 -37.42 0.10 -22.56
CA VAL A 815 -37.18 -1.33 -22.84
C VAL A 815 -38.45 -2.00 -23.39
N SER A 816 -39.64 -1.59 -22.93
CA SER A 816 -40.90 -2.08 -23.49
C SER A 816 -41.21 -1.49 -24.86
N ALA A 817 -40.83 -0.23 -25.13
CA ALA A 817 -40.97 0.40 -26.45
C ALA A 817 -40.05 -0.19 -27.53
N SER A 818 -38.92 -0.80 -27.17
CA SER A 818 -37.99 -1.44 -28.10
C SER A 818 -38.38 -2.90 -28.48
N LEU A 819 -39.43 -3.45 -27.86
CA LEU A 819 -39.97 -4.79 -28.15
C LEU A 819 -41.21 -4.76 -29.06
N VAL A 820 -41.58 -3.60 -29.62
CA VAL A 820 -42.65 -3.49 -30.61
C VAL A 820 -42.03 -3.57 -32.01
N ASP A 821 -42.14 -4.74 -32.66
CA ASP A 821 -41.65 -4.99 -34.01
C ASP A 821 -42.17 -3.97 -35.04
N PRO A 822 -41.31 -3.41 -35.90
CA PRO A 822 -41.76 -2.63 -37.06
C PRO A 822 -42.32 -3.56 -38.15
N ILE A 823 -43.55 -3.27 -38.55
CA ILE A 823 -44.26 -3.83 -39.72
C ILE A 823 -43.32 -3.90 -40.94
N PRO A 824 -43.21 -5.03 -41.67
CA PRO A 824 -42.27 -5.13 -42.78
C PRO A 824 -42.77 -4.36 -44.01
N ALA A 825 -42.03 -3.33 -44.40
CA ALA A 825 -42.20 -2.64 -45.68
C ALA A 825 -41.72 -3.53 -46.84
N GLY A 826 -42.59 -3.73 -47.83
CA GLY A 826 -42.32 -4.50 -49.05
C GLY A 826 -41.22 -3.92 -49.94
N ARG A 827 -40.57 -4.81 -50.69
CA ARG A 827 -39.43 -4.62 -51.61
C ARG A 827 -39.66 -3.62 -52.76
N PRO A 828 -38.57 -3.10 -53.37
CA PRO A 828 -38.56 -2.06 -54.41
C PRO A 828 -38.89 -2.57 -55.82
N PRO A 829 -39.23 -1.69 -56.79
CA PRO A 829 -39.51 -2.09 -58.16
C PRO A 829 -38.22 -2.43 -58.93
N GLY A 830 -38.19 -3.61 -59.55
CA GLY A 830 -37.12 -4.07 -60.43
C GLY A 830 -37.24 -3.54 -61.87
N ARG A 831 -36.08 -3.30 -62.49
CA ARG A 831 -35.90 -2.99 -63.91
C ARG A 831 -36.50 -4.07 -64.81
N GLN A 832 -37.15 -3.64 -65.89
CA GLN A 832 -37.59 -4.46 -67.01
C GLN A 832 -36.40 -4.98 -67.82
N SER A 833 -36.41 -6.28 -68.13
CA SER A 833 -36.03 -6.79 -69.46
C SER A 833 -36.65 -8.18 -69.65
N LEU A 834 -37.19 -8.39 -70.85
CA LEU A 834 -38.06 -9.50 -71.28
C LEU A 834 -37.40 -10.91 -71.26
N VAL A 835 -38.17 -11.91 -70.77
CA VAL A 835 -38.62 -13.22 -71.41
C VAL A 835 -37.55 -14.13 -72.06
N PRO A 836 -37.63 -15.50 -72.09
CA PRO A 836 -38.76 -16.41 -71.80
C PRO A 836 -38.50 -17.68 -70.93
N ALA A 837 -39.64 -18.14 -70.38
CA ALA A 837 -40.24 -19.49 -70.43
C ALA A 837 -39.55 -20.75 -69.85
N THR A 838 -40.45 -21.62 -69.36
CA THR A 838 -40.33 -23.04 -69.00
C THR A 838 -39.69 -23.33 -67.64
N SER A 839 -40.10 -24.32 -66.84
CA SER A 839 -41.33 -25.12 -66.70
C SER A 839 -41.06 -26.07 -65.50
N TRP A 840 -42.11 -26.56 -64.82
CA TRP A 840 -42.11 -27.73 -63.91
C TRP A 840 -41.62 -27.44 -62.49
N LYS A 841 -42.15 -28.00 -61.39
CA LYS A 841 -43.32 -28.81 -60.97
C LYS A 841 -42.78 -29.50 -59.69
N ASN A 842 -43.62 -29.59 -58.66
CA ASN A 842 -43.54 -30.61 -57.59
C ASN A 842 -42.36 -30.48 -56.59
N SER A 843 -42.45 -30.84 -55.31
CA SER A 843 -43.51 -31.40 -54.48
C SER A 843 -43.10 -31.22 -53.01
N THR A 844 -44.12 -31.09 -52.17
CA THR A 844 -44.26 -31.43 -50.75
C THR A 844 -43.46 -32.61 -50.18
N ALA A 845 -43.37 -32.56 -48.84
CA ALA A 845 -43.08 -33.60 -47.83
C ALA A 845 -41.58 -33.77 -47.51
N LEU A 846 -41.11 -33.63 -46.27
CA LEU A 846 -41.61 -34.17 -44.98
C LEU A 846 -41.30 -33.23 -43.80
#